data_AF-A0A2E9IUF3-F1
#
_entry.id   AF-A0A2E9IUF3-F1
#
_cell.length_a   1.000
_cell.length_b   1.000
_cell.length_c   1.000
_cell.angle_alpha   90.00
_cell.angle_beta   90.00
_cell.angle_gamma   90.00
#
_symmetry.space_group_name_H-M   'P 1'
#
loop_
_entity.id
_entity.type
_entity.pdbx_description
1 polymer ?
#
loop_
_entity_poly.entity_id
_entity_poly.type
_entity_poly.pdbx_seq_one_letter_code
_entity_poly.pdbx_strand_id
1 'polypeptide(L)'
;MPLKKLKSSPFTLSVLLTAFICSETIAAEIILDNAATSGVTTTGTWTTGTYSSDRYGADYLHDSNTSKGAKSVLFAPTLPSSDSYEVYAIWSEHANRASNVPIDITHSTGIDYVEVNQQANGGEWVLLGTYPFDAGNSGTVRIGNELTNGYVIADAVRFVTTPEPVEPVPSIEGDWELTFEDNFDGTALDGNKWRFATTYAGMPGSGGNNHKNVTVADGYLNLKASTDSGSIGGSSYSNSGCQVSTYDVYRQQYGYFEARIKYPAVKGLWPAFWMMPDRANYGWLEGYYRSYLKFDLSNASPGTITSAVLKLKASAIKTQGSVPNNLVYMKLRDDSWNESTLTWNNKPAADPVWIEQKWGEINTVGQEVTLDITDFVSEQMDDDKIISIVLADTFMRNRSVKFHSKEAANQADRPQLIINGVTYYVSEDAHVSRGSYADTNFGSATENLVSDSYGSGTHTYGDGMEIDIMESLGIWGEDTTQHATHWDGYGSQHQHTNWGKITYPATTDDFHTYGVYWQDDLLEFYIDGRKTAEWSNSRIPSAPAFMILSMQLGGWDNNGVTDLIDDQVMQVDWVRAWTGTRTPITISELIIDNTDSSQVSQTGTWSSSSTNNGYYGSNYSHDGNTDKGNKSFNYQIDVPLSGTYWVYARWTSYTNRATNVPIDLTGSDGTTTVTVNQQEDGGKWVLLGEKEFAAATTGSVEIRTDGTDGYVIADGIRLLRVGN
;
A
#
# COMPACT_ATOMS: atom_id res chain seq x y z
N MET A 1 35.91 -17.87 -48.74
CA MET A 1 37.14 -18.13 -47.96
C MET A 1 37.65 -16.80 -47.41
N PRO A 2 38.03 -16.68 -46.11
CA PRO A 2 37.63 -17.49 -44.97
C PRO A 2 36.94 -16.67 -43.85
N LEU A 3 36.10 -17.37 -43.09
CA LEU A 3 35.53 -16.98 -41.80
C LEU A 3 36.65 -16.73 -40.77
N LYS A 4 36.54 -15.65 -40.00
CA LYS A 4 37.25 -15.50 -38.72
C LYS A 4 36.44 -16.23 -37.63
N LYS A 5 36.98 -17.33 -37.13
CA LYS A 5 36.55 -18.00 -35.90
C LYS A 5 36.83 -17.06 -34.71
N LEU A 6 35.79 -16.61 -34.02
CA LEU A 6 35.92 -16.22 -32.62
C LEU A 6 35.73 -17.48 -31.77
N LYS A 7 36.71 -17.74 -30.89
CA LYS A 7 36.70 -18.81 -29.90
C LYS A 7 35.67 -18.46 -28.82
N SER A 8 34.67 -19.30 -28.62
CA SER A 8 33.84 -19.31 -27.42
C SER A 8 34.66 -19.91 -26.27
N SER A 9 34.89 -19.13 -25.22
CA SER A 9 35.30 -19.62 -23.91
C SER A 9 34.05 -20.13 -23.18
N PRO A 10 34.06 -21.31 -22.52
CA PRO A 10 32.96 -21.69 -21.66
C PRO A 10 33.09 -20.90 -20.35
N PHE A 11 32.14 -20.00 -20.08
CA PHE A 11 31.90 -19.52 -18.72
C PHE A 11 31.08 -20.61 -18.02
N THR A 12 31.68 -21.30 -17.07
CA THR A 12 30.96 -22.17 -16.14
C THR A 12 30.25 -21.26 -15.14
N LEU A 13 28.96 -21.02 -15.33
CA LEU A 13 28.12 -20.35 -14.36
C LEU A 13 27.84 -21.36 -13.24
N SER A 14 28.57 -21.26 -12.14
CA SER A 14 28.22 -21.97 -10.90
C SER A 14 27.04 -21.23 -10.28
N VAL A 15 25.83 -21.66 -10.58
CA VAL A 15 24.63 -21.23 -9.85
C VAL A 15 24.74 -21.86 -8.46
N LEU A 16 25.15 -21.05 -7.48
CA LEU A 16 24.95 -21.39 -6.07
C LEU A 16 23.45 -21.23 -5.82
N LEU A 17 22.73 -22.35 -5.76
CA LEU A 17 21.34 -22.37 -5.34
C LEU A 17 21.33 -22.21 -3.81
N THR A 18 21.32 -20.98 -3.34
CA THR A 18 21.00 -20.70 -1.94
C THR A 18 19.50 -20.86 -1.78
N ALA A 19 19.08 -21.90 -1.07
CA ALA A 19 17.70 -22.03 -0.62
C ALA A 19 17.39 -20.83 0.27
N PHE A 20 16.53 -19.93 -0.21
CA PHE A 20 15.90 -18.93 0.65
C PHE A 20 14.92 -19.69 1.54
N ILE A 21 15.35 -19.98 2.76
CA ILE A 21 14.43 -20.29 3.84
C ILE A 21 13.90 -18.92 4.25
N CYS A 22 12.64 -18.62 3.91
CA CYS A 22 11.90 -17.53 4.52
C CYS A 22 11.61 -17.96 5.98
N SER A 23 12.63 -17.88 6.82
CA SER A 23 12.44 -17.81 8.26
C SER A 23 11.94 -16.41 8.50
N GLU A 24 10.77 -16.24 9.10
CA GLU A 24 10.48 -15.03 9.85
C GLU A 24 11.68 -14.82 10.78
N THR A 25 12.55 -13.87 10.44
CA THR A 25 13.62 -13.44 11.32
C THR A 25 12.93 -12.68 12.43
N ILE A 26 12.61 -13.38 13.53
CA ILE A 26 12.18 -12.75 14.76
C ILE A 26 13.23 -11.68 15.09
N ALA A 27 12.79 -10.42 15.18
CA ALA A 27 13.65 -9.31 15.53
C ALA A 27 14.38 -9.63 16.84
N ALA A 28 15.71 -9.65 16.82
CA ALA A 28 16.53 -9.84 18.00
C ALA A 28 16.47 -8.56 18.86
N GLU A 29 15.95 -8.69 20.07
CA GLU A 29 15.91 -7.62 21.08
C GLU A 29 17.06 -7.79 22.07
N ILE A 30 17.84 -6.73 22.26
CA ILE A 30 18.90 -6.63 23.28
C ILE A 30 18.65 -5.42 24.15
N ILE A 31 18.56 -5.62 25.47
CA ILE A 31 18.42 -4.55 26.45
C ILE A 31 19.65 -4.55 27.37
N LEU A 32 20.27 -3.38 27.53
CA LEU A 32 21.31 -3.12 28.53
C LEU A 32 20.76 -2.18 29.60
N ASP A 33 20.53 -2.73 30.78
CA ASP A 33 20.21 -2.00 32.01
C ASP A 33 21.48 -1.42 32.65
N ASN A 34 21.40 -0.29 33.36
CA ASN A 34 22.56 0.34 33.99
C ASN A 34 23.25 -0.54 35.04
N ALA A 35 22.56 -1.54 35.60
CA ALA A 35 23.13 -2.52 36.53
C ALA A 35 23.71 -3.76 35.81
N ALA A 36 23.73 -3.79 34.46
CA ALA A 36 24.30 -4.89 33.71
C ALA A 36 25.78 -5.12 34.05
N THR A 37 26.14 -6.40 34.26
CA THR A 37 27.51 -6.80 34.66
C THR A 37 28.54 -6.73 33.53
N SER A 38 28.08 -6.56 32.28
CA SER A 38 28.89 -6.40 31.08
C SER A 38 28.19 -5.44 30.12
N GLY A 39 28.97 -4.73 29.29
CA GLY A 39 28.42 -3.82 28.29
C GLY A 39 27.97 -2.46 28.85
N VAL A 40 28.18 -2.16 30.13
CA VAL A 40 27.97 -0.81 30.68
C VAL A 40 29.24 -0.33 31.37
N THR A 41 29.72 0.85 31.00
CA THR A 41 30.88 1.49 31.62
C THR A 41 30.59 2.95 31.95
N THR A 42 31.10 3.42 33.09
CA THR A 42 30.89 4.80 33.55
C THR A 42 32.21 5.57 33.54
N THR A 43 32.14 6.82 33.08
CA THR A 43 33.21 7.81 33.25
C THR A 43 32.75 8.83 34.28
N GLY A 44 33.61 9.09 35.27
CA GLY A 44 33.28 9.93 36.43
C GLY A 44 32.36 9.24 37.45
N THR A 45 32.07 9.93 38.55
CA THR A 45 31.23 9.37 39.63
C THR A 45 29.74 9.56 39.33
N TRP A 46 29.02 8.45 39.21
CA TRP A 46 27.56 8.37 39.09
C TRP A 46 26.96 7.84 40.40
N THR A 47 25.75 8.31 40.72
CA THR A 47 25.02 7.90 41.92
C THR A 47 23.82 7.06 41.50
N THR A 48 23.59 5.95 42.20
CA THR A 48 22.42 5.10 41.98
C THR A 48 21.18 5.72 42.64
N GLY A 49 20.10 5.83 41.89
CA GLY A 49 18.79 6.31 42.33
C GLY A 49 17.72 5.22 42.24
N THR A 50 16.82 5.18 43.21
CA THR A 50 15.68 4.23 43.26
C THR A 50 14.34 4.92 43.49
N TYR A 51 14.34 6.25 43.56
CA TYR A 51 13.18 7.04 43.98
C TYR A 51 12.06 7.06 42.95
N SER A 52 12.41 7.24 41.67
CA SER A 52 11.44 7.38 40.59
C SER A 52 10.98 6.01 40.11
N SER A 53 9.66 5.82 39.94
CA SER A 53 9.05 4.52 39.57
C SER A 53 9.10 4.21 38.08
N ASP A 54 9.30 5.23 37.26
CA ASP A 54 9.43 5.23 35.80
C ASP A 54 10.87 4.89 35.37
N ARG A 55 11.44 3.86 36.00
CA ARG A 55 12.77 3.33 35.70
C ARG A 55 12.67 1.92 35.13
N TYR A 56 13.60 1.55 34.27
CA TYR A 56 13.80 0.15 33.92
C TYR A 56 14.59 -0.54 35.05
N GLY A 57 14.37 -1.83 35.23
CA GLY A 57 15.08 -2.59 36.26
C GLY A 57 14.88 -2.10 37.70
N ALA A 58 15.92 -2.28 38.52
CA ALA A 58 15.85 -2.05 39.96
C ALA A 58 16.18 -0.61 40.37
N ASP A 59 17.01 0.09 39.59
CA ASP A 59 17.57 1.41 39.87
C ASP A 59 17.97 2.12 38.57
N TYR A 60 18.47 3.36 38.67
CA TYR A 60 19.06 4.11 37.56
C TYR A 60 20.30 4.87 38.03
N LEU A 61 21.15 5.32 37.10
CA LEU A 61 22.29 6.19 37.40
C LEU A 61 21.93 7.66 37.18
N HIS A 62 22.40 8.54 38.07
CA HIS A 62 22.34 9.98 37.85
C HIS A 62 23.67 10.69 38.18
N ASP A 63 23.93 11.80 37.47
CA ASP A 63 25.19 12.54 37.54
C ASP A 63 25.32 13.45 38.79
N SER A 64 24.34 13.38 39.69
CA SER A 64 24.14 14.28 40.83
C SER A 64 24.09 15.78 40.47
N ASN A 65 23.87 16.11 39.19
CA ASN A 65 23.99 17.45 38.63
C ASN A 65 25.33 18.13 38.97
N THR A 66 26.43 17.38 38.84
CA THR A 66 27.79 17.87 39.16
C THR A 66 28.79 17.50 38.06
N SER A 67 29.85 18.29 37.93
CA SER A 67 30.96 18.06 36.99
C SER A 67 30.47 17.87 35.54
N LYS A 68 29.73 18.87 35.03
CA LYS A 68 29.20 18.89 33.66
C LYS A 68 30.34 18.81 32.63
N GLY A 69 30.16 17.94 31.64
CA GLY A 69 31.15 17.62 30.61
C GLY A 69 32.30 16.71 31.06
N ALA A 70 32.23 16.13 32.27
CA ALA A 70 33.24 15.22 32.79
C ALA A 70 32.70 13.82 33.10
N LYS A 71 31.42 13.55 32.83
CA LYS A 71 30.77 12.27 33.13
C LYS A 71 30.01 11.73 31.93
N SER A 72 30.02 10.41 31.79
CA SER A 72 29.19 9.71 30.81
C SER A 72 28.91 8.27 31.26
N VAL A 73 27.84 7.69 30.72
CA VAL A 73 27.57 6.24 30.77
C VAL A 73 27.59 5.72 29.34
N LEU A 74 28.38 4.68 29.09
CA LEU A 74 28.52 4.03 27.79
C LEU A 74 27.87 2.65 27.85
N PHE A 75 26.88 2.43 27.01
CA PHE A 75 26.21 1.16 26.75
C PHE A 75 26.80 0.55 25.47
N ALA A 76 27.39 -0.64 25.56
CA ALA A 76 28.08 -1.36 24.49
C ALA A 76 27.52 -2.80 24.42
N PRO A 77 26.46 -3.04 23.63
CA PRO A 77 25.85 -4.38 23.51
C PRO A 77 26.80 -5.35 22.83
N THR A 78 26.53 -6.66 22.95
CA THR A 78 27.10 -7.68 22.05
C THR A 78 25.99 -8.08 21.08
N LEU A 79 26.02 -7.49 19.89
CA LEU A 79 25.01 -7.69 18.84
C LEU A 79 25.25 -9.02 18.12
N PRO A 80 24.20 -9.81 17.84
CA PRO A 80 24.33 -11.16 17.27
C PRO A 80 24.73 -11.15 15.79
N SER A 81 24.40 -10.08 15.08
CA SER A 81 24.52 -9.95 13.63
C SER A 81 24.82 -8.50 13.22
N SER A 82 25.43 -8.34 12.04
CA SER A 82 25.58 -7.05 11.39
C SER A 82 24.29 -6.74 10.64
N ASP A 83 23.48 -5.83 11.17
CA ASP A 83 22.16 -5.46 10.64
C ASP A 83 21.88 -3.98 10.96
N SER A 84 20.78 -3.45 10.44
CA SER A 84 20.18 -2.23 10.98
C SER A 84 19.45 -2.50 12.29
N TYR A 85 19.61 -1.61 13.27
CA TYR A 85 18.93 -1.70 14.57
C TYR A 85 18.22 -0.40 14.89
N GLU A 86 16.97 -0.48 15.34
CA GLU A 86 16.31 0.59 16.08
C GLU A 86 16.93 0.68 17.47
N VAL A 87 17.38 1.86 17.85
CA VAL A 87 18.02 2.13 19.14
C VAL A 87 17.09 2.99 19.98
N TYR A 88 16.74 2.50 21.18
CA TYR A 88 15.91 3.20 22.14
C TYR A 88 16.66 3.47 23.43
N ALA A 89 16.25 4.51 24.15
CA ALA A 89 16.64 4.72 25.54
C ALA A 89 15.41 4.96 26.42
N ILE A 90 15.56 4.64 27.71
CA ILE A 90 14.58 4.93 28.76
C ILE A 90 15.27 5.69 29.89
N TRP A 91 14.50 6.50 30.61
CA TRP A 91 14.96 7.29 31.76
C TRP A 91 13.80 7.61 32.69
N SER A 92 14.15 8.03 33.91
CA SER A 92 13.19 8.58 34.86
C SER A 92 12.99 10.10 34.71
N GLU A 93 11.77 10.50 34.43
CA GLU A 93 11.33 11.87 34.23
C GLU A 93 11.20 12.63 35.55
N HIS A 94 11.59 13.90 35.51
CA HIS A 94 11.31 14.88 36.55
C HIS A 94 11.60 16.30 36.03
N ALA A 95 10.92 17.31 36.58
CA ALA A 95 11.17 18.72 36.25
C ALA A 95 12.59 19.24 36.55
N ASN A 96 13.45 18.44 37.20
CA ASN A 96 14.84 18.79 37.48
C ASN A 96 15.85 18.07 36.57
N ARG A 97 15.38 17.24 35.62
CA ARG A 97 16.23 16.61 34.63
C ARG A 97 16.68 17.62 33.59
N ALA A 98 17.78 17.31 32.92
CA ALA A 98 18.24 18.10 31.80
C ALA A 98 17.27 17.95 30.62
N SER A 99 16.96 19.06 29.95
CA SER A 99 16.14 19.05 28.74
C SER A 99 16.95 18.89 27.45
N ASN A 100 18.27 18.77 27.57
CA ASN A 100 19.23 18.78 26.48
C ASN A 100 20.36 17.76 26.71
N VAL A 101 19.99 16.51 27.01
CA VAL A 101 20.95 15.43 27.28
C VAL A 101 21.58 14.95 25.98
N PRO A 102 22.92 15.04 25.82
CA PRO A 102 23.62 14.53 24.64
C PRO A 102 23.73 13.01 24.68
N ILE A 103 23.35 12.36 23.60
CA ILE A 103 23.51 10.92 23.38
C ILE A 103 24.27 10.69 22.07
N ASP A 104 25.44 10.06 22.15
CA ASP A 104 26.21 9.66 20.97
C ASP A 104 25.90 8.19 20.64
N ILE A 105 25.51 7.91 19.39
CA ILE A 105 25.33 6.55 18.87
C ILE A 105 26.48 6.24 17.92
N THR A 106 27.40 5.37 18.32
CA THR A 106 28.47 4.87 17.45
C THR A 106 28.02 3.61 16.76
N HIS A 107 27.99 3.62 15.43
CA HIS A 107 27.50 2.55 14.57
C HIS A 107 28.52 2.30 13.43
N SER A 108 28.28 1.35 12.53
CA SER A 108 29.30 0.87 11.57
C SER A 108 29.76 1.93 10.56
N THR A 109 28.90 2.91 10.28
CA THR A 109 29.16 3.99 9.31
C THR A 109 29.65 5.30 9.94
N GLY A 110 29.59 5.45 11.27
CA GLY A 110 29.97 6.70 11.92
C GLY A 110 29.44 6.85 13.35
N ILE A 111 29.34 8.11 13.77
CA ILE A 111 28.76 8.49 15.06
C ILE A 111 27.68 9.53 14.78
N ASP A 112 26.45 9.24 15.22
CA ASP A 112 25.33 10.17 15.22
C ASP A 112 25.08 10.74 16.62
N TYR A 113 24.52 11.94 16.67
CA TYR A 113 24.24 12.67 17.90
C TYR A 113 22.75 12.95 18.03
N VAL A 114 22.18 12.59 19.18
CA VAL A 114 20.79 12.84 19.54
C VAL A 114 20.74 13.64 20.83
N GLU A 115 19.99 14.74 20.84
CA GLU A 115 19.72 15.52 22.06
C GLU A 115 18.34 15.15 22.61
N VAL A 116 18.30 14.73 23.87
CA VAL A 116 17.09 14.21 24.53
C VAL A 116 16.62 15.12 25.67
N ASN A 117 15.32 15.39 25.71
CA ASN A 117 14.66 16.05 26.83
C ASN A 117 14.19 15.03 27.88
N GLN A 118 14.94 14.89 28.99
CA GLN A 118 14.58 13.95 30.06
C GLN A 118 13.52 14.49 31.05
N GLN A 119 12.90 15.64 30.75
CA GLN A 119 11.74 16.15 31.48
C GLN A 119 10.41 15.63 30.92
N ALA A 120 10.45 14.77 29.90
CA ALA A 120 9.28 14.17 29.27
C ALA A 120 9.52 12.68 28.97
N ASN A 121 8.44 11.93 28.71
CA ASN A 121 8.41 10.54 28.27
C ASN A 121 9.15 9.58 29.22
N GLY A 122 9.16 9.87 30.52
CA GLY A 122 9.78 8.99 31.51
C GLY A 122 9.07 7.64 31.60
N GLY A 123 9.85 6.56 31.71
CA GLY A 123 9.32 5.19 31.79
C GLY A 123 8.87 4.60 30.45
N GLU A 124 9.06 5.31 29.34
CA GLU A 124 8.77 4.84 27.99
C GLU A 124 10.07 4.61 27.19
N TRP A 125 10.05 3.66 26.26
CA TRP A 125 11.16 3.45 25.33
C TRP A 125 11.10 4.50 24.22
N VAL A 126 11.98 5.49 24.27
CA VAL A 126 12.06 6.54 23.26
C VAL A 126 13.04 6.15 22.16
N LEU A 127 12.57 6.13 20.91
CA LEU A 127 13.40 5.86 19.74
C LEU A 127 14.41 7.00 19.54
N LEU A 128 15.69 6.66 19.49
CA LEU A 128 16.78 7.57 19.19
C LEU A 128 17.06 7.62 17.68
N GLY A 129 16.86 6.48 16.99
CA GLY A 129 16.99 6.34 15.55
C GLY A 129 17.26 4.90 15.13
N THR A 130 17.42 4.69 13.83
CA THR A 130 17.75 3.39 13.23
C THR A 130 19.12 3.48 12.57
N TYR A 131 20.04 2.59 12.95
CA TYR A 131 21.44 2.70 12.54
C TYR A 131 22.02 1.33 12.14
N PRO A 132 22.95 1.28 11.16
CA PRO A 132 23.61 0.04 10.78
C PRO A 132 24.72 -0.30 11.79
N PHE A 133 24.67 -1.48 12.42
CA PHE A 133 25.70 -1.95 13.33
C PHE A 133 26.44 -3.16 12.79
N ASP A 134 27.70 -3.33 13.21
CA ASP A 134 28.42 -4.59 13.02
C ASP A 134 28.08 -5.58 14.13
N ALA A 135 28.07 -6.88 13.82
CA ALA A 135 28.03 -7.94 14.82
C ALA A 135 29.16 -7.77 15.85
N GLY A 136 28.87 -8.05 17.12
CA GLY A 136 29.81 -7.88 18.23
C GLY A 136 29.57 -6.61 19.03
N ASN A 137 30.64 -5.99 19.54
CA ASN A 137 30.56 -4.94 20.57
C ASN A 137 31.20 -3.60 20.16
N SER A 138 31.36 -3.37 18.86
CA SER A 138 31.86 -2.09 18.32
C SER A 138 30.81 -0.98 18.41
N GLY A 139 29.52 -1.33 18.35
CA GLY A 139 28.40 -0.41 18.51
C GLY A 139 28.22 0.08 19.93
N THR A 140 27.98 1.37 20.13
CA THR A 140 27.78 1.93 21.48
C THR A 140 26.80 3.08 21.53
N VAL A 141 26.12 3.25 22.67
CA VAL A 141 25.32 4.43 23.02
C VAL A 141 25.95 5.10 24.25
N ARG A 142 26.39 6.35 24.10
CA ARG A 142 27.02 7.13 25.17
C ARG A 142 26.08 8.24 25.63
N ILE A 143 25.59 8.14 26.86
CA ILE A 143 24.84 9.22 27.52
C ILE A 143 25.85 10.15 28.21
N GLY A 144 26.01 11.37 27.71
CA GLY A 144 26.93 12.38 28.21
C GLY A 144 26.27 13.40 29.15
N ASN A 145 27.09 14.18 29.86
CA ASN A 145 26.59 15.29 30.69
C ASN A 145 27.15 16.66 30.31
N GLU A 146 27.85 16.76 29.18
CA GLU A 146 28.32 18.00 28.59
C GLU A 146 27.17 18.95 28.25
N LEU A 147 27.34 20.24 28.60
CA LEU A 147 26.42 21.33 28.31
C LEU A 147 24.96 21.15 28.82
N THR A 148 24.72 20.15 29.67
CA THR A 148 23.38 19.84 30.20
C THR A 148 22.90 20.85 31.25
N ASN A 149 21.61 21.18 31.23
CA ASN A 149 20.98 22.20 32.10
C ASN A 149 20.30 21.66 33.37
N GLY A 150 20.38 20.35 33.64
CA GLY A 150 19.75 19.68 34.80
C GLY A 150 20.40 18.34 35.13
N TYR A 151 19.77 17.51 35.95
CA TYR A 151 20.27 16.14 36.23
C TYR A 151 20.24 15.29 34.96
N VAL A 152 21.31 14.53 34.72
CA VAL A 152 21.33 13.52 33.64
C VAL A 152 21.08 12.16 34.24
N ILE A 153 20.16 11.41 33.62
CA ILE A 153 19.79 10.04 34.00
C ILE A 153 20.27 9.08 32.92
N ALA A 154 20.85 7.97 33.35
CA ALA A 154 21.18 6.83 32.50
C ALA A 154 20.61 5.58 33.15
N ASP A 155 19.64 4.97 32.48
CA ASP A 155 18.88 3.82 32.97
C ASP A 155 19.11 2.63 32.03
N ALA A 156 18.40 2.53 30.91
CA ALA A 156 18.62 1.44 29.96
C ALA A 156 18.60 1.88 28.50
N VAL A 157 19.25 1.06 27.65
CA VAL A 157 19.26 1.18 26.19
C VAL A 157 18.80 -0.12 25.58
N ARG A 158 17.96 -0.06 24.55
CA ARG A 158 17.42 -1.21 23.81
C ARG A 158 17.80 -1.14 22.34
N PHE A 159 18.19 -2.27 21.78
CA PHE A 159 18.48 -2.48 20.36
C PHE A 159 17.51 -3.53 19.83
N VAL A 160 16.84 -3.23 18.72
CA VAL A 160 15.94 -4.17 18.04
C VAL A 160 16.42 -4.29 16.60
N THR A 161 16.82 -5.49 16.14
CA THR A 161 17.14 -5.67 14.72
C THR A 161 15.91 -5.31 13.89
N THR A 162 16.06 -4.40 12.94
CA THR A 162 15.09 -4.32 11.85
C THR A 162 15.39 -5.51 10.93
N PRO A 163 14.39 -6.30 10.50
CA PRO A 163 14.60 -7.20 9.38
C PRO A 163 15.23 -6.37 8.25
N GLU A 164 16.32 -6.85 7.64
CA GLU A 164 16.82 -6.26 6.39
C GLU A 164 15.62 -6.05 5.46
N PRO A 165 15.51 -4.91 4.75
CA PRO A 165 14.44 -4.70 3.78
C PRO A 165 14.48 -5.88 2.82
N VAL A 166 13.53 -6.81 2.97
CA VAL A 166 13.40 -7.91 2.03
C VAL A 166 13.00 -7.23 0.74
N GLU A 167 13.92 -7.20 -0.23
CA GLU A 167 13.62 -6.75 -1.58
C GLU A 167 12.29 -7.39 -1.96
N PRO A 168 11.29 -6.59 -2.33
CA PRO A 168 9.96 -7.12 -2.53
C PRO A 168 10.03 -8.24 -3.56
N VAL A 169 9.29 -9.32 -3.31
CA VAL A 169 9.16 -10.43 -4.25
C VAL A 169 7.69 -10.48 -4.65
N PRO A 170 7.37 -10.57 -5.95
CA PRO A 170 5.99 -10.67 -6.38
C PRO A 170 5.36 -11.97 -5.92
N SER A 171 4.04 -11.94 -5.74
CA SER A 171 3.27 -13.12 -5.32
C SER A 171 3.24 -14.29 -6.34
N ILE A 172 3.97 -14.15 -7.45
CA ILE A 172 4.12 -15.19 -8.47
C ILE A 172 5.58 -15.37 -8.84
N GLU A 173 6.02 -16.62 -8.92
CA GLU A 173 7.38 -16.96 -9.34
C GLU A 173 7.69 -16.42 -10.75
N GLY A 174 8.91 -15.91 -10.95
CA GLY A 174 9.38 -15.44 -12.24
C GLY A 174 10.68 -14.64 -12.15
N ASP A 175 11.11 -14.17 -13.30
CA ASP A 175 12.20 -13.22 -13.42
C ASP A 175 11.59 -11.82 -13.47
N TRP A 176 11.73 -11.08 -12.37
CA TRP A 176 11.03 -9.82 -12.14
C TRP A 176 11.97 -8.67 -11.78
N GLU A 177 11.60 -7.48 -12.22
CA GLU A 177 12.20 -6.21 -11.83
C GLU A 177 11.08 -5.27 -11.36
N LEU A 178 11.22 -4.71 -10.16
CA LEU A 178 10.26 -3.75 -9.59
C LEU A 178 10.28 -2.46 -10.39
N THR A 179 9.12 -2.02 -10.88
CA THR A 179 8.98 -0.80 -11.67
C THR A 179 8.13 0.27 -11.00
N PHE A 180 7.34 -0.12 -10.00
CA PHE A 180 6.57 0.78 -9.14
C PHE A 180 6.37 0.15 -7.78
N GLU A 181 6.49 0.94 -6.72
CA GLU A 181 6.12 0.54 -5.37
C GLU A 181 5.55 1.73 -4.61
N ASP A 182 4.53 1.47 -3.80
CA ASP A 182 4.19 2.31 -2.65
C ASP A 182 3.79 1.46 -1.45
N ASN A 183 4.49 1.64 -0.32
CA ASN A 183 4.20 1.00 0.97
C ASN A 183 3.41 1.94 1.91
N PHE A 184 3.11 3.17 1.47
CA PHE A 184 2.32 4.13 2.24
C PHE A 184 2.87 4.45 3.65
N ASP A 185 4.20 4.37 3.83
CA ASP A 185 4.90 4.68 5.08
C ASP A 185 4.87 6.17 5.48
N GLY A 186 4.42 7.03 4.57
CA GLY A 186 4.33 8.48 4.78
C GLY A 186 3.17 8.88 5.69
N THR A 187 2.95 10.20 5.81
CA THR A 187 1.81 10.79 6.54
C THR A 187 0.76 11.40 5.62
N ALA A 188 0.97 11.31 4.31
CA ALA A 188 0.10 11.81 3.26
C ALA A 188 0.29 10.98 1.99
N LEU A 189 -0.71 11.04 1.09
CA LEU A 189 -0.64 10.39 -0.20
C LEU A 189 0.52 10.96 -1.03
N ASP A 190 1.43 10.10 -1.50
CA ASP A 190 2.55 10.55 -2.32
C ASP A 190 2.08 10.98 -3.70
N GLY A 191 2.04 12.30 -3.91
CA GLY A 191 1.77 12.86 -5.23
C GLY A 191 2.78 12.42 -6.29
N ASN A 192 4.00 11.98 -5.97
CA ASN A 192 4.92 11.46 -6.99
C ASN A 192 4.42 10.16 -7.61
N LYS A 193 3.38 9.54 -7.04
CA LYS A 193 2.83 8.26 -7.45
C LYS A 193 1.34 8.34 -7.78
N TRP A 194 0.59 9.15 -7.04
CA TRP A 194 -0.87 9.12 -7.05
C TRP A 194 -1.53 10.47 -7.32
N ARG A 195 -2.79 10.42 -7.74
CA ARG A 195 -3.71 11.56 -7.83
C ARG A 195 -5.08 11.20 -7.29
N PHE A 196 -5.87 12.19 -6.90
CA PHE A 196 -7.29 12.00 -6.61
C PHE A 196 -8.13 11.93 -7.89
N ALA A 197 -9.14 11.05 -7.87
CA ALA A 197 -10.23 11.12 -8.83
C ALA A 197 -11.17 12.29 -8.50
N THR A 198 -11.88 12.75 -9.52
CA THR A 198 -12.71 13.97 -9.43
C THR A 198 -14.17 13.73 -9.83
N THR A 199 -14.55 12.48 -10.07
CA THR A 199 -15.87 12.11 -10.62
C THR A 199 -16.73 11.38 -9.59
N TYR A 200 -17.82 10.76 -10.04
CA TYR A 200 -18.66 9.87 -9.23
C TYR A 200 -17.86 8.70 -8.64
N ALA A 201 -18.27 8.21 -7.47
CA ALA A 201 -17.68 7.04 -6.80
C ALA A 201 -18.64 5.84 -6.94
N GLY A 202 -18.55 5.10 -8.04
CA GLY A 202 -19.44 3.96 -8.32
C GLY A 202 -20.59 4.27 -9.27
N MET A 203 -21.82 3.91 -8.91
CA MET A 203 -22.96 4.17 -9.77
C MET A 203 -23.35 5.66 -9.78
N PRO A 204 -23.73 6.23 -10.94
CA PRO A 204 -24.23 7.60 -11.00
C PRO A 204 -25.36 7.85 -9.99
N GLY A 205 -25.13 8.78 -9.06
CA GLY A 205 -26.08 9.17 -8.01
C GLY A 205 -25.91 8.48 -6.66
N SER A 206 -25.14 7.39 -6.58
CA SER A 206 -24.88 6.67 -5.31
C SER A 206 -23.93 7.42 -4.38
N GLY A 207 -22.91 8.05 -4.96
CA GLY A 207 -21.91 8.84 -4.23
C GLY A 207 -20.89 9.52 -5.16
N GLY A 208 -20.17 10.50 -4.62
CA GLY A 208 -19.06 11.17 -5.32
C GLY A 208 -17.70 10.87 -4.69
N ASN A 209 -16.61 11.01 -5.44
CA ASN A 209 -15.25 10.90 -4.88
C ASN A 209 -14.87 12.14 -4.07
N ASN A 210 -14.67 11.98 -2.77
CA ASN A 210 -14.19 13.04 -1.89
C ASN A 210 -12.75 12.73 -1.47
N HIS A 211 -11.80 13.59 -1.86
CA HIS A 211 -10.39 13.42 -1.49
C HIS A 211 -10.14 13.39 0.02
N LYS A 212 -11.03 13.99 0.84
CA LYS A 212 -10.94 13.96 2.31
C LYS A 212 -11.15 12.55 2.89
N ASN A 213 -11.69 11.64 2.09
CA ASN A 213 -11.85 10.25 2.46
C ASN A 213 -10.60 9.41 2.14
N VAL A 214 -9.54 10.03 1.63
CA VAL A 214 -8.24 9.39 1.40
C VAL A 214 -7.26 9.87 2.46
N THR A 215 -6.71 8.93 3.24
CA THR A 215 -5.65 9.22 4.21
C THR A 215 -4.52 8.21 4.07
N VAL A 216 -3.31 8.62 4.42
CA VAL A 216 -2.16 7.72 4.58
C VAL A 216 -1.71 7.82 6.03
N ALA A 217 -1.74 6.69 6.74
CA ALA A 217 -1.38 6.60 8.14
C ALA A 217 -1.08 5.14 8.49
N ASP A 218 -0.19 4.95 9.46
CA ASP A 218 0.15 3.64 10.04
C ASP A 218 0.62 2.59 9.00
N GLY A 219 1.25 3.03 7.91
CA GLY A 219 1.70 2.15 6.81
C GLY A 219 0.59 1.74 5.84
N TYR A 220 -0.56 2.43 5.84
CA TYR A 220 -1.68 2.11 4.96
C TYR A 220 -2.18 3.33 4.19
N LEU A 221 -2.55 3.10 2.94
CA LEU A 221 -3.53 3.93 2.24
C LEU A 221 -4.93 3.51 2.71
N ASN A 222 -5.66 4.45 3.28
CA ASN A 222 -7.01 4.27 3.79
C ASN A 222 -8.00 4.96 2.86
N LEU A 223 -8.92 4.19 2.29
CA LEU A 223 -9.99 4.65 1.41
C LEU A 223 -11.34 4.50 2.12
N LYS A 224 -11.84 5.61 2.67
CA LYS A 224 -13.04 5.65 3.50
C LYS A 224 -14.32 5.86 2.67
N ALA A 225 -15.39 5.19 3.06
CA ALA A 225 -16.75 5.53 2.67
C ALA A 225 -17.40 6.41 3.76
N SER A 226 -18.17 7.42 3.34
CA SER A 226 -18.78 8.38 4.25
C SER A 226 -20.20 8.74 3.79
N THR A 227 -21.07 8.99 4.77
CA THR A 227 -22.41 9.58 4.58
C THR A 227 -22.38 11.11 4.54
N ASP A 228 -21.19 11.71 4.55
CA ASP A 228 -21.03 13.15 4.37
C ASP A 228 -21.57 13.58 3.00
N SER A 229 -22.55 14.47 3.03
CA SER A 229 -23.05 15.11 1.82
C SER A 229 -22.01 16.08 1.25
N GLY A 230 -21.85 16.08 -0.08
CA GLY A 230 -20.87 16.93 -0.75
C GLY A 230 -21.25 17.27 -2.18
N SER A 231 -20.64 18.33 -2.72
CA SER A 231 -20.69 18.66 -4.15
C SER A 231 -19.35 18.30 -4.76
N ILE A 232 -19.32 17.23 -5.57
CA ILE A 232 -18.10 16.71 -6.19
C ILE A 232 -18.32 16.76 -7.70
N GLY A 233 -17.44 17.45 -8.43
CA GLY A 233 -17.65 17.68 -9.86
C GLY A 233 -19.04 18.26 -10.17
N GLY A 234 -19.60 19.07 -9.27
CA GLY A 234 -20.91 19.75 -9.39
C GLY A 234 -22.14 18.89 -9.37
N SER A 235 -22.00 17.64 -8.98
CA SER A 235 -23.13 16.81 -8.61
C SER A 235 -23.18 16.77 -7.09
N SER A 236 -24.36 17.05 -6.54
CA SER A 236 -24.61 16.87 -5.11
C SER A 236 -24.84 15.39 -4.86
N TYR A 237 -24.07 14.84 -3.92
CA TYR A 237 -24.21 13.47 -3.46
C TYR A 237 -24.51 13.47 -1.99
N SER A 238 -25.40 12.58 -1.56
CA SER A 238 -25.70 12.37 -0.14
C SER A 238 -24.63 11.54 0.57
N ASN A 239 -23.77 10.86 -0.18
CA ASN A 239 -22.69 10.03 0.33
C ASN A 239 -21.42 10.28 -0.50
N SER A 240 -20.26 9.96 0.05
CA SER A 240 -18.99 10.06 -0.64
C SER A 240 -18.13 8.81 -0.46
N GLY A 241 -17.53 8.37 -1.56
CA GLY A 241 -16.44 7.40 -1.56
C GLY A 241 -15.13 8.09 -1.89
N CYS A 242 -14.17 7.36 -2.41
CA CYS A 242 -12.92 7.94 -2.89
C CYS A 242 -12.22 7.03 -3.90
N GLN A 243 -11.31 7.63 -4.64
CA GLN A 243 -10.48 6.94 -5.62
C GLN A 243 -9.15 7.68 -5.78
N VAL A 244 -8.07 6.90 -5.83
CA VAL A 244 -6.75 7.34 -6.25
C VAL A 244 -6.33 6.61 -7.52
N SER A 245 -5.46 7.22 -8.31
CA SER A 245 -4.91 6.56 -9.50
C SER A 245 -3.49 7.00 -9.79
N THR A 246 -2.76 6.20 -10.56
CA THR A 246 -1.43 6.57 -11.06
C THR A 246 -1.47 7.30 -12.40
N TYR A 247 -2.66 7.67 -12.88
CA TYR A 247 -2.85 8.33 -14.19
C TYR A 247 -1.83 9.48 -14.38
N ASP A 248 -1.27 9.68 -15.58
CA ASP A 248 -0.20 10.66 -15.97
C ASP A 248 1.07 10.71 -15.11
N VAL A 249 1.16 9.89 -14.07
CA VAL A 249 2.31 9.80 -13.15
C VAL A 249 3.07 8.52 -13.43
N TYR A 250 2.39 7.38 -13.36
CA TYR A 250 2.92 6.07 -13.69
C TYR A 250 1.96 5.28 -14.59
N ARG A 251 2.53 4.69 -15.63
CA ARG A 251 1.85 3.82 -16.59
C ARG A 251 2.83 2.78 -17.09
N GLN A 252 2.34 1.58 -17.32
CA GLN A 252 3.15 0.50 -17.85
C GLN A 252 2.33 -0.32 -18.85
N GLN A 253 3.01 -0.85 -19.86
CA GLN A 253 2.48 -1.87 -20.75
C GLN A 253 3.08 -3.21 -20.32
N TYR A 254 2.22 -4.21 -20.10
CA TYR A 254 2.59 -5.55 -19.65
C TYR A 254 3.25 -5.61 -18.27
N GLY A 255 3.54 -6.82 -17.80
CA GLY A 255 4.16 -7.07 -16.50
C GLY A 255 3.20 -7.68 -15.48
N TYR A 256 3.56 -7.60 -14.20
CA TYR A 256 2.71 -8.02 -13.09
C TYR A 256 2.34 -6.82 -12.23
N PHE A 257 1.06 -6.68 -11.90
CA PHE A 257 0.55 -5.59 -11.05
C PHE A 257 -0.18 -6.23 -9.88
N GLU A 258 0.11 -5.80 -8.66
CA GLU A 258 -0.49 -6.36 -7.47
C GLU A 258 -0.64 -5.33 -6.35
N ALA A 259 -1.61 -5.57 -5.48
CA ALA A 259 -1.82 -4.77 -4.29
C ALA A 259 -2.32 -5.66 -3.16
N ARG A 260 -1.85 -5.38 -1.94
CA ARG A 260 -2.28 -6.05 -0.72
C ARG A 260 -3.36 -5.22 -0.03
N ILE A 261 -4.57 -5.76 0.04
CA ILE A 261 -5.78 -5.02 0.34
C ILE A 261 -6.61 -5.78 1.38
N LYS A 262 -7.15 -5.03 2.34
CA LYS A 262 -8.23 -5.44 3.25
C LYS A 262 -9.44 -4.54 3.02
N TYR A 263 -10.63 -5.11 2.99
CA TYR A 263 -11.86 -4.32 2.82
C TYR A 263 -13.05 -4.89 3.63
N PRO A 264 -14.01 -4.03 4.02
CA PRO A 264 -15.19 -4.45 4.76
C PRO A 264 -16.30 -4.95 3.84
N ALA A 265 -16.94 -6.05 4.24
CA ALA A 265 -18.08 -6.62 3.53
C ALA A 265 -19.41 -5.98 3.96
N VAL A 266 -19.63 -4.72 3.54
CA VAL A 266 -20.83 -3.96 3.89
C VAL A 266 -21.69 -3.64 2.67
N LYS A 267 -23.00 -3.86 2.80
CA LYS A 267 -23.96 -3.55 1.74
C LYS A 267 -23.86 -2.08 1.31
N GLY A 268 -23.66 -1.88 0.02
CA GLY A 268 -23.52 -0.55 -0.59
C GLY A 268 -22.07 -0.11 -0.82
N LEU A 269 -21.09 -0.87 -0.30
CA LEU A 269 -19.68 -0.70 -0.66
C LEU A 269 -19.30 -1.49 -1.90
N TRP A 270 -18.40 -0.91 -2.69
CA TRP A 270 -17.80 -1.49 -3.88
C TRP A 270 -16.29 -1.15 -3.91
N PRO A 271 -15.47 -1.79 -3.07
CA PRO A 271 -14.01 -1.68 -3.15
C PRO A 271 -13.50 -2.27 -4.47
N ALA A 272 -12.51 -1.61 -5.07
CA ALA A 272 -11.91 -2.07 -6.32
C ALA A 272 -10.42 -1.71 -6.46
N PHE A 273 -9.67 -2.62 -7.08
CA PHE A 273 -8.33 -2.42 -7.63
C PHE A 273 -8.37 -2.76 -9.13
N TRP A 274 -8.08 -1.79 -9.98
CA TRP A 274 -8.35 -1.88 -11.41
C TRP A 274 -7.39 -0.99 -12.21
N MET A 275 -7.40 -1.16 -13.53
CA MET A 275 -6.52 -0.46 -14.45
C MET A 275 -7.29 0.08 -15.64
N MET A 276 -6.86 1.23 -16.14
CA MET A 276 -7.44 1.88 -17.32
C MET A 276 -6.37 2.20 -18.35
N PRO A 277 -6.67 2.09 -19.67
CA PRO A 277 -5.68 2.39 -20.70
C PRO A 277 -5.42 3.89 -20.71
N ASP A 278 -4.16 4.29 -20.92
CA ASP A 278 -3.75 5.68 -20.93
C ASP A 278 -4.36 6.43 -22.13
N ARG A 279 -5.37 7.26 -21.84
CA ARG A 279 -6.05 8.12 -22.82
C ARG A 279 -5.33 9.46 -23.02
N ALA A 280 -4.38 9.83 -22.14
CA ALA A 280 -3.76 11.16 -22.08
C ALA A 280 -2.89 11.51 -23.30
N ASN A 281 -2.35 10.50 -23.98
CA ASN A 281 -1.37 10.69 -25.05
C ASN A 281 -1.99 10.76 -26.45
N TYR A 282 -3.33 10.68 -26.57
CA TYR A 282 -4.01 10.61 -27.86
C TYR A 282 -5.07 11.71 -27.98
N GLY A 283 -4.74 12.92 -28.46
CA GLY A 283 -5.75 13.96 -28.69
C GLY A 283 -5.22 15.33 -29.10
N TRP A 284 -6.09 16.34 -29.10
CA TRP A 284 -5.73 17.74 -29.43
C TRP A 284 -4.99 18.40 -28.26
N LEU A 285 -3.66 18.39 -28.33
CA LEU A 285 -2.77 18.87 -27.26
C LEU A 285 -2.79 20.41 -27.07
N GLU A 286 -3.28 21.17 -28.05
CA GLU A 286 -3.21 22.64 -28.05
C GLU A 286 -4.24 23.32 -27.11
N GLY A 287 -5.13 22.53 -26.49
CA GLY A 287 -6.16 23.00 -25.55
C GLY A 287 -5.76 22.92 -24.08
N TYR A 288 -4.54 22.48 -23.78
CA TYR A 288 -4.07 22.26 -22.41
C TYR A 288 -3.26 23.46 -21.93
N TYR A 289 -3.79 24.17 -20.93
CA TYR A 289 -3.18 25.34 -20.32
C TYR A 289 -3.13 25.20 -18.80
N ARG A 290 -2.02 25.63 -18.22
CA ARG A 290 -1.78 25.69 -16.78
C ARG A 290 -1.24 27.06 -16.43
N SER A 291 -1.69 27.62 -15.31
CA SER A 291 -1.21 28.93 -14.85
C SER A 291 -0.41 28.77 -13.57
N TYR A 292 0.77 29.34 -13.54
CA TYR A 292 1.75 29.25 -12.47
C TYR A 292 1.80 30.59 -11.75
N LEU A 293 1.75 30.57 -10.42
CA LEU A 293 1.82 31.77 -9.58
C LEU A 293 2.89 31.57 -8.51
N LYS A 294 3.70 32.60 -8.27
CA LYS A 294 4.68 32.66 -7.19
C LYS A 294 4.42 33.87 -6.30
N PHE A 295 4.55 33.71 -4.99
CA PHE A 295 4.61 34.80 -4.04
C PHE A 295 5.92 34.70 -3.24
N ASP A 296 6.73 35.74 -3.28
CA ASP A 296 7.93 35.85 -2.44
C ASP A 296 7.57 36.56 -1.13
N LEU A 297 7.59 35.79 -0.03
CA LEU A 297 7.30 36.25 1.32
C LEU A 297 8.56 36.41 2.18
N SER A 298 9.76 36.42 1.59
CA SER A 298 11.04 36.55 2.31
C SER A 298 11.10 37.79 3.21
N ASN A 299 10.40 38.85 2.81
CA ASN A 299 10.30 40.12 3.55
C ASN A 299 9.01 40.25 4.38
N ALA A 300 8.16 39.23 4.40
CA ALA A 300 6.93 39.22 5.19
C ALA A 300 7.22 38.85 6.66
N SER A 301 6.46 39.46 7.57
CA SER A 301 6.50 39.12 9.00
C SER A 301 5.07 39.08 9.58
N PRO A 302 4.21 38.16 9.10
CA PRO A 302 2.78 38.11 9.47
C PRO A 302 2.50 37.59 10.88
N GLY A 303 3.52 37.14 11.62
CA GLY A 303 3.36 36.40 12.87
C GLY A 303 2.84 34.97 12.61
N THR A 304 2.21 34.36 13.60
CA THR A 304 1.54 33.06 13.44
C THR A 304 0.45 33.16 12.37
N ILE A 305 0.50 32.29 11.37
CA ILE A 305 -0.50 32.23 10.32
C ILE A 305 -1.79 31.65 10.90
N THR A 306 -2.87 32.42 10.91
CA THR A 306 -4.21 31.95 11.31
C THR A 306 -5.18 31.89 10.14
N SER A 307 -4.83 32.55 9.03
CA SER A 307 -5.54 32.48 7.76
C SER A 307 -4.62 32.90 6.62
N ALA A 308 -4.65 32.17 5.51
CA ALA A 308 -4.07 32.60 4.25
C ALA A 308 -5.00 32.24 3.08
N VAL A 309 -5.47 33.26 2.36
CA VAL A 309 -6.43 33.09 1.26
C VAL A 309 -5.83 33.61 -0.04
N LEU A 310 -5.69 32.73 -1.02
CA LEU A 310 -5.39 33.13 -2.39
C LEU A 310 -6.68 33.63 -3.05
N LYS A 311 -6.66 34.85 -3.55
CA LYS A 311 -7.77 35.48 -4.27
C LYS A 311 -7.39 35.73 -5.72
N LEU A 312 -8.23 35.24 -6.62
CA LEU A 312 -8.10 35.36 -8.07
C LEU A 312 -9.34 36.01 -8.65
N LYS A 313 -9.18 36.91 -9.62
CA LYS A 313 -10.32 37.57 -10.29
C LYS A 313 -10.44 37.12 -11.73
N ALA A 314 -11.60 36.56 -12.08
CA ALA A 314 -11.86 36.06 -13.42
C ALA A 314 -11.96 37.23 -14.43
N SER A 315 -11.11 37.24 -15.45
CA SER A 315 -11.10 38.25 -16.51
C SER A 315 -11.92 37.82 -17.73
N ALA A 316 -11.99 36.51 -17.99
CA ALA A 316 -12.82 35.93 -19.04
C ALA A 316 -13.24 34.51 -18.69
N ILE A 317 -14.41 34.09 -19.17
CA ILE A 317 -14.94 32.76 -18.95
C ILE A 317 -15.49 32.23 -20.27
N LYS A 318 -15.14 30.99 -20.63
CA LYS A 318 -15.72 30.26 -21.74
C LYS A 318 -16.47 29.03 -21.22
N THR A 319 -17.79 29.18 -21.06
CA THR A 319 -18.72 28.06 -20.87
C THR A 319 -19.39 27.69 -22.20
N GLN A 320 -19.67 26.40 -22.42
CA GLN A 320 -20.50 25.92 -23.54
C GLN A 320 -21.62 25.08 -22.94
N GLY A 321 -22.88 25.37 -23.29
CA GLY A 321 -24.03 24.64 -22.74
C GLY A 321 -24.12 24.69 -21.21
N SER A 322 -24.57 23.60 -20.60
CA SER A 322 -24.81 23.44 -19.15
C SER A 322 -23.60 22.92 -18.35
N VAL A 323 -22.42 22.82 -18.97
CA VAL A 323 -21.24 22.20 -18.34
C VAL A 323 -20.41 23.27 -17.62
N PRO A 324 -20.28 23.24 -16.28
CA PRO A 324 -19.61 24.29 -15.50
C PRO A 324 -18.08 24.27 -15.63
N ASN A 325 -17.42 25.38 -15.25
CA ASN A 325 -15.95 25.46 -15.17
C ASN A 325 -15.39 24.63 -14.01
N ASN A 326 -14.10 24.30 -14.08
CA ASN A 326 -13.39 23.63 -13.00
C ASN A 326 -12.02 24.28 -12.79
N LEU A 327 -11.69 24.51 -11.53
CA LEU A 327 -10.41 25.02 -11.10
C LEU A 327 -9.91 24.13 -9.97
N VAL A 328 -8.71 23.59 -10.12
CA VAL A 328 -7.95 23.03 -9.01
C VAL A 328 -6.67 23.81 -8.85
N TYR A 329 -6.08 23.76 -7.66
CA TYR A 329 -4.71 24.21 -7.45
C TYR A 329 -3.87 23.14 -6.76
N MET A 330 -2.59 23.14 -7.11
CA MET A 330 -1.60 22.16 -6.69
C MET A 330 -0.33 22.90 -6.25
N LYS A 331 0.40 22.32 -5.30
CA LYS A 331 1.75 22.77 -4.94
C LYS A 331 2.70 22.51 -6.11
N LEU A 332 3.75 23.31 -6.25
CA LEU A 332 4.88 22.97 -7.10
C LEU A 332 5.97 22.30 -6.27
N ARG A 333 6.64 21.31 -6.86
CA ARG A 333 7.78 20.62 -6.23
C ARG A 333 9.09 21.39 -6.32
N ASP A 334 9.10 22.43 -7.14
CA ASP A 334 10.23 23.30 -7.41
C ASP A 334 9.72 24.72 -7.64
N ASP A 335 10.35 25.68 -6.99
CA ASP A 335 10.04 27.09 -7.00
C ASP A 335 11.13 27.94 -7.69
N SER A 336 12.19 27.29 -8.22
CA SER A 336 13.31 27.94 -8.92
C SER A 336 12.96 28.49 -10.30
N TRP A 337 11.74 28.22 -10.78
CA TRP A 337 11.26 28.66 -12.08
C TRP A 337 11.22 30.17 -12.22
N ASN A 338 11.36 30.68 -13.45
CA ASN A 338 11.33 32.12 -13.69
C ASN A 338 10.28 32.48 -14.75
N GLU A 339 9.41 33.45 -14.42
CA GLU A 339 8.33 33.95 -15.28
C GLU A 339 8.79 34.29 -16.69
N SER A 340 9.97 34.89 -16.86
CA SER A 340 10.48 35.31 -18.17
C SER A 340 10.98 34.16 -19.05
N THR A 341 11.11 32.96 -18.48
CA THR A 341 11.65 31.77 -19.16
C THR A 341 10.71 30.57 -19.11
N LEU A 342 9.61 30.64 -18.36
CA LEU A 342 8.70 29.52 -18.17
C LEU A 342 8.00 29.15 -19.48
N THR A 343 8.06 27.87 -19.83
CA THR A 343 7.44 27.25 -21.00
C THR A 343 6.83 25.92 -20.57
N TRP A 344 6.10 25.25 -21.45
CA TRP A 344 5.60 23.92 -21.13
C TRP A 344 6.73 22.91 -20.88
N ASN A 345 7.84 23.04 -21.60
CA ASN A 345 8.92 22.07 -21.60
C ASN A 345 9.86 22.20 -20.40
N ASN A 346 9.91 23.36 -19.73
CA ASN A 346 10.74 23.59 -18.54
C ASN A 346 9.93 23.95 -17.28
N LYS A 347 8.60 23.82 -17.32
CA LYS A 347 7.75 24.07 -16.15
C LYS A 347 8.11 23.10 -15.01
N PRO A 348 8.09 23.55 -13.75
CA PRO A 348 8.29 22.67 -12.61
C PRO A 348 7.14 21.65 -12.54
N ALA A 349 7.45 20.48 -11.98
CA ALA A 349 6.46 19.45 -11.76
C ALA A 349 5.46 19.91 -10.69
N ALA A 350 4.18 19.76 -11.02
CA ALA A 350 3.12 19.91 -10.03
C ALA A 350 3.09 18.68 -9.13
N ASP A 351 2.76 18.88 -7.87
CA ASP A 351 2.19 17.80 -7.07
C ASP A 351 0.81 17.44 -7.67
N PRO A 352 0.58 16.23 -8.20
CA PRO A 352 -0.69 15.83 -8.79
C PRO A 352 -1.78 15.59 -7.73
N VAL A 353 -1.44 15.63 -6.44
CA VAL A 353 -2.40 15.79 -5.36
C VAL A 353 -2.78 17.26 -5.23
N TRP A 354 -4.00 17.60 -5.63
CA TRP A 354 -4.54 18.95 -5.51
C TRP A 354 -5.02 19.24 -4.08
N ILE A 355 -4.89 20.50 -3.65
CA ILE A 355 -5.28 20.92 -2.29
C ILE A 355 -6.77 21.29 -2.23
N GLU A 356 -7.27 22.04 -3.21
CA GLU A 356 -8.70 22.35 -3.33
C GLU A 356 -9.19 22.30 -4.78
N GLN A 357 -10.48 22.01 -4.94
CA GLN A 357 -11.21 22.05 -6.20
C GLN A 357 -12.43 22.98 -6.09
N LYS A 358 -12.58 23.88 -7.05
CA LYS A 358 -13.78 24.71 -7.26
C LYS A 358 -14.50 24.27 -8.52
N TRP A 359 -15.72 23.73 -8.38
CA TRP A 359 -16.54 23.30 -9.50
C TRP A 359 -17.75 24.20 -9.71
N GLY A 360 -17.85 24.78 -10.91
CA GLY A 360 -19.04 25.54 -11.32
C GLY A 360 -19.32 26.78 -10.48
N GLU A 361 -18.36 27.18 -9.64
CA GLU A 361 -18.47 28.37 -8.81
C GLU A 361 -18.14 29.63 -9.60
N ILE A 362 -17.34 29.52 -10.67
CA ILE A 362 -16.89 30.65 -11.50
C ILE A 362 -17.87 30.88 -12.66
N ASN A 363 -18.80 31.80 -12.47
CA ASN A 363 -19.98 31.97 -13.32
C ASN A 363 -20.03 33.31 -14.07
N THR A 364 -19.37 34.35 -13.56
CA THR A 364 -19.41 35.69 -14.16
C THR A 364 -18.02 36.31 -14.27
N VAL A 365 -17.81 37.06 -15.36
CA VAL A 365 -16.59 37.88 -15.52
C VAL A 365 -16.55 38.93 -14.41
N GLY A 366 -15.37 39.11 -13.82
CA GLY A 366 -15.13 39.98 -12.66
C GLY A 366 -15.37 39.30 -11.32
N GLN A 367 -15.83 38.05 -11.28
CA GLN A 367 -15.98 37.30 -10.05
C GLN A 367 -14.63 37.04 -9.38
N GLU A 368 -14.57 37.23 -8.06
CA GLU A 368 -13.46 36.82 -7.22
C GLU A 368 -13.67 35.38 -6.75
N VAL A 369 -12.60 34.58 -6.87
CA VAL A 369 -12.53 33.19 -6.43
C VAL A 369 -11.47 33.13 -5.36
N THR A 370 -11.80 32.48 -4.25
CA THR A 370 -10.90 32.32 -3.10
C THR A 370 -10.56 30.86 -2.89
N LEU A 371 -9.29 30.61 -2.59
CA LEU A 371 -8.74 29.30 -2.25
C LEU A 371 -8.08 29.43 -0.89
N ASP A 372 -8.43 28.55 0.05
CA ASP A 372 -7.79 28.51 1.36
C ASP A 372 -6.45 27.79 1.22
N ILE A 373 -5.35 28.50 1.46
CA ILE A 373 -3.99 27.99 1.37
C ILE A 373 -3.25 28.11 2.71
N THR A 374 -3.99 28.21 3.82
CA THR A 374 -3.46 28.49 5.17
C THR A 374 -2.34 27.52 5.56
N ASP A 375 -2.56 26.23 5.39
CA ASP A 375 -1.59 25.20 5.78
C ASP A 375 -0.32 25.28 4.93
N PHE A 376 -0.46 25.46 3.62
CA PHE A 376 0.69 25.57 2.71
C PHE A 376 1.51 26.83 2.97
N VAL A 377 0.86 27.96 3.26
CA VAL A 377 1.58 29.18 3.64
C VAL A 377 2.28 29.01 4.98
N SER A 378 1.65 28.35 5.95
CA SER A 378 2.29 28.07 7.24
C SER A 378 3.54 27.22 7.07
N GLU A 379 3.46 26.14 6.28
CA GLU A 379 4.58 25.27 5.92
C GLU A 379 5.74 26.04 5.28
N GLN A 380 5.47 26.83 4.24
CA GLN A 380 6.53 27.56 3.54
C GLN A 380 7.11 28.73 4.36
N MET A 381 6.36 29.28 5.33
CA MET A 381 6.89 30.31 6.23
C MET A 381 7.99 29.79 7.16
N ASP A 382 7.98 28.48 7.45
CA ASP A 382 9.02 27.77 8.20
C ASP A 382 10.17 27.26 7.29
N ASP A 383 10.00 27.35 5.98
CA ASP A 383 10.96 26.93 4.95
C ASP A 383 11.57 28.16 4.21
N ASP A 384 11.47 28.23 2.88
CA ASP A 384 12.07 29.24 2.03
C ASP A 384 11.24 30.53 1.88
N LYS A 385 10.00 30.52 2.40
CA LYS A 385 9.02 31.61 2.32
C LYS A 385 8.57 31.93 0.90
N ILE A 386 8.65 30.96 -0.01
CA ILE A 386 8.13 31.07 -1.36
C ILE A 386 6.85 30.26 -1.49
N ILE A 387 5.77 30.89 -1.98
CA ILE A 387 4.52 30.17 -2.27
C ILE A 387 4.46 29.93 -3.77
N SER A 388 4.68 28.69 -4.18
CA SER A 388 4.75 28.27 -5.58
C SER A 388 3.60 27.32 -5.93
N ILE A 389 2.68 27.75 -6.78
CA ILE A 389 1.45 27.01 -7.10
C ILE A 389 1.16 26.96 -8.59
N VAL A 390 0.42 25.92 -8.99
CA VAL A 390 -0.16 25.82 -10.33
C VAL A 390 -1.67 25.66 -10.25
N LEU A 391 -2.35 26.40 -11.12
CA LEU A 391 -3.77 26.32 -11.38
C LEU A 391 -4.01 25.44 -12.60
N ALA A 392 -4.95 24.51 -12.47
CA ALA A 392 -5.29 23.55 -13.50
C ALA A 392 -6.80 23.40 -13.65
N ASP A 393 -7.23 22.96 -14.84
CA ASP A 393 -8.48 22.23 -14.99
C ASP A 393 -8.09 20.77 -15.16
N THR A 394 -8.59 19.88 -14.32
CA THR A 394 -8.29 18.44 -14.38
C THR A 394 -9.37 17.63 -15.06
N PHE A 395 -10.38 18.29 -15.65
CA PHE A 395 -11.44 17.61 -16.39
C PHE A 395 -11.38 18.01 -17.86
N MET A 396 -11.08 17.02 -18.67
CA MET A 396 -10.99 17.07 -20.13
C MET A 396 -12.29 17.54 -20.80
N ARG A 397 -12.46 18.86 -20.94
CA ARG A 397 -13.68 19.50 -21.46
C ARG A 397 -13.32 20.80 -22.17
N ASN A 398 -14.07 21.16 -23.20
CA ASN A 398 -13.82 22.37 -23.99
C ASN A 398 -14.21 23.68 -23.27
N ARG A 399 -13.59 23.98 -22.13
CA ARG A 399 -13.88 25.11 -21.23
C ARG A 399 -12.60 25.82 -20.85
N SER A 400 -12.71 27.08 -20.47
CA SER A 400 -11.56 27.83 -19.98
C SER A 400 -11.97 28.97 -19.06
N VAL A 401 -11.12 29.23 -18.08
CA VAL A 401 -11.18 30.44 -17.25
C VAL A 401 -9.88 31.19 -17.43
N LYS A 402 -9.98 32.51 -17.61
CA LYS A 402 -8.85 33.41 -17.51
C LYS A 402 -8.93 34.21 -16.23
N PHE A 403 -7.80 34.38 -15.57
CA PHE A 403 -7.63 35.27 -14.45
C PHE A 403 -6.74 36.44 -14.85
N HIS A 404 -6.92 37.58 -14.22
CA HIS A 404 -5.95 38.67 -14.33
C HIS A 404 -4.56 38.20 -13.87
N SER A 405 -3.51 38.61 -14.57
CA SER A 405 -2.13 38.35 -14.20
C SER A 405 -1.51 39.52 -13.41
N LYS A 406 -0.23 39.43 -13.06
CA LYS A 406 0.57 40.51 -12.47
C LYS A 406 0.64 41.76 -13.37
N GLU A 407 0.50 41.60 -14.68
CA GLU A 407 0.57 42.65 -15.71
C GLU A 407 -0.79 43.36 -15.87
N ALA A 408 -1.83 42.92 -15.17
CA ALA A 408 -3.12 43.59 -15.21
C ALA A 408 -2.98 45.07 -14.78
N ALA A 409 -3.62 45.95 -15.54
CA ALA A 409 -3.48 47.41 -15.37
C ALA A 409 -3.98 47.90 -14.00
N ASN A 410 -5.07 47.31 -13.51
CA ASN A 410 -5.59 47.60 -12.18
C ASN A 410 -4.98 46.64 -11.16
N GLN A 411 -4.21 47.17 -10.21
CA GLN A 411 -3.52 46.36 -9.20
C GLN A 411 -4.49 45.54 -8.33
N ALA A 412 -5.70 46.05 -8.06
CA ALA A 412 -6.70 45.36 -7.25
C ALA A 412 -7.28 44.10 -7.92
N ASP A 413 -7.10 43.95 -9.24
CA ASP A 413 -7.59 42.80 -9.99
C ASP A 413 -6.54 41.67 -10.07
N ARG A 414 -5.27 41.96 -9.75
CA ARG A 414 -4.16 41.00 -9.81
C ARG A 414 -4.32 39.88 -8.78
N PRO A 415 -3.66 38.72 -8.96
CA PRO A 415 -3.63 37.68 -7.95
C PRO A 415 -3.10 38.22 -6.62
N GLN A 416 -3.83 37.92 -5.55
CA GLN A 416 -3.56 38.41 -4.20
C GLN A 416 -3.50 37.24 -3.23
N LEU A 417 -2.49 37.23 -2.36
CA LEU A 417 -2.42 36.35 -1.20
C LEU A 417 -2.72 37.17 0.05
N ILE A 418 -3.79 36.84 0.77
CA ILE A 418 -4.25 37.57 1.95
C ILE A 418 -3.91 36.75 3.19
N ILE A 419 -2.87 37.15 3.94
CA ILE A 419 -2.41 36.47 5.15
C ILE A 419 -2.80 37.30 6.36
N ASN A 420 -3.59 36.73 7.28
CA ASN A 420 -4.07 37.42 8.49
C ASN A 420 -4.69 38.81 8.18
N GLY A 421 -5.36 38.94 7.03
CA GLY A 421 -5.95 40.19 6.54
C GLY A 421 -4.99 41.15 5.81
N VAL A 422 -3.69 40.84 5.72
CA VAL A 422 -2.69 41.63 4.99
C VAL A 422 -2.55 41.10 3.56
N THR A 423 -2.63 41.98 2.57
CA THR A 423 -2.53 41.61 1.15
C THR A 423 -1.09 41.64 0.64
N TYR A 424 -0.66 40.53 0.06
CA TYR A 424 0.56 40.35 -0.70
C TYR A 424 0.19 40.14 -2.17
N TYR A 425 1.01 40.67 -3.08
CA TYR A 425 0.79 40.52 -4.51
C TYR A 425 1.74 39.48 -5.09
N VAL A 426 1.27 38.81 -6.14
CA VAL A 426 2.07 37.85 -6.89
C VAL A 426 3.38 38.47 -7.36
N SER A 427 4.50 37.77 -7.16
CA SER A 427 5.83 38.21 -7.58
C SER A 427 6.13 37.77 -9.00
N GLU A 428 5.68 36.57 -9.39
CA GLU A 428 5.85 35.99 -10.72
C GLU A 428 4.59 35.20 -11.12
N ASP A 429 4.15 35.36 -12.37
CA ASP A 429 3.11 34.52 -12.94
C ASP A 429 3.26 34.28 -14.44
N ALA A 430 2.92 33.07 -14.87
CA ALA A 430 2.89 32.75 -16.28
C ALA A 430 1.91 31.61 -16.52
N HIS A 431 1.22 31.63 -17.66
CA HIS A 431 0.60 30.42 -18.17
C HIS A 431 1.50 29.74 -19.19
N VAL A 432 1.35 28.43 -19.33
CA VAL A 432 2.07 27.60 -20.31
C VAL A 432 1.10 26.68 -21.01
N SER A 433 1.46 26.21 -22.20
CA SER A 433 0.58 25.40 -23.04
C SER A 433 1.31 24.26 -23.72
N ARG A 434 0.68 23.07 -23.78
CA ARG A 434 1.24 21.90 -24.47
C ARG A 434 1.15 22.05 -26.00
N GLY A 435 1.78 21.13 -26.73
CA GLY A 435 1.65 21.02 -28.17
C GLY A 435 2.50 22.05 -28.92
N SER A 436 1.96 22.69 -29.95
CA SER A 436 2.70 23.66 -30.77
C SER A 436 3.17 24.91 -30.01
N TYR A 437 2.60 25.17 -28.83
CA TYR A 437 2.97 26.30 -27.96
C TYR A 437 3.90 25.87 -26.82
N ALA A 438 4.47 24.67 -26.87
CA ALA A 438 5.24 24.11 -25.76
C ALA A 438 6.49 24.92 -25.39
N ASP A 439 7.09 25.64 -26.34
CA ASP A 439 8.23 26.53 -26.12
C ASP A 439 7.83 28.01 -25.96
N THR A 440 6.53 28.32 -26.00
CA THR A 440 6.05 29.70 -25.87
C THR A 440 6.00 30.11 -24.41
N ASN A 441 6.69 31.20 -24.09
CA ASN A 441 6.56 31.89 -22.82
C ASN A 441 5.41 32.90 -22.87
N PHE A 442 4.54 32.87 -21.87
CA PHE A 442 3.43 33.83 -21.72
C PHE A 442 3.54 34.69 -20.45
N GLY A 443 4.73 34.81 -19.85
CA GLY A 443 4.94 35.53 -18.59
C GLY A 443 4.76 37.04 -18.66
N SER A 444 4.52 37.62 -19.84
CA SER A 444 4.17 39.03 -20.01
C SER A 444 2.71 39.24 -20.43
N ALA A 445 1.89 38.19 -20.44
CA ALA A 445 0.49 38.29 -20.80
C ALA A 445 -0.29 38.99 -19.67
N THR A 446 -1.31 39.79 -19.99
CA THR A 446 -2.15 40.46 -18.97
C THR A 446 -3.20 39.54 -18.33
N GLU A 447 -3.24 38.29 -18.76
CA GLU A 447 -4.20 37.28 -18.32
C GLU A 447 -3.51 35.91 -18.27
N ASN A 448 -3.84 35.14 -17.25
CA ASN A 448 -3.43 33.74 -17.08
C ASN A 448 -4.57 32.80 -17.42
N LEU A 449 -4.30 31.82 -18.28
CA LEU A 449 -5.28 30.89 -18.81
C LEU A 449 -5.20 29.52 -18.13
N VAL A 450 -6.36 29.04 -17.66
CA VAL A 450 -6.55 27.68 -17.17
C VAL A 450 -7.57 26.98 -18.07
N SER A 451 -7.16 25.86 -18.69
CA SER A 451 -8.02 25.06 -19.57
C SER A 451 -7.48 23.65 -19.72
N ASP A 452 -8.39 22.69 -19.88
CA ASP A 452 -8.07 21.33 -20.28
C ASP A 452 -9.02 20.89 -21.39
N SER A 453 -8.88 21.55 -22.55
CA SER A 453 -9.71 21.30 -23.72
C SER A 453 -9.15 20.12 -24.51
N TYR A 454 -9.67 18.92 -24.23
CA TYR A 454 -9.36 17.71 -24.97
C TYR A 454 -10.36 17.46 -26.11
N GLY A 455 -9.87 16.92 -27.22
CA GLY A 455 -10.67 16.24 -28.24
C GLY A 455 -10.29 14.77 -28.25
N SER A 456 -11.27 13.86 -28.08
CA SER A 456 -10.98 12.43 -28.01
C SER A 456 -10.39 11.92 -29.31
N GLY A 457 -9.10 11.58 -29.28
CA GLY A 457 -8.56 10.62 -30.24
C GLY A 457 -9.23 9.27 -30.00
N THR A 458 -9.74 8.63 -31.06
CA THR A 458 -10.35 7.28 -31.03
C THR A 458 -9.35 6.13 -30.81
N HIS A 459 -8.21 6.37 -30.15
CA HIS A 459 -6.99 5.57 -30.39
C HIS A 459 -6.80 4.38 -29.44
N THR A 460 -7.71 4.13 -28.50
CA THR A 460 -7.71 2.90 -27.68
C THR A 460 -8.74 1.89 -28.16
N TYR A 461 -9.49 2.18 -29.23
CA TYR A 461 -10.44 1.23 -29.81
C TYR A 461 -9.67 0.07 -30.43
N GLY A 462 -9.92 -1.16 -29.99
CA GLY A 462 -9.15 -2.35 -30.37
C GLY A 462 -7.88 -2.60 -29.54
N ASP A 463 -7.23 -1.55 -29.03
CA ASP A 463 -5.93 -1.66 -28.35
C ASP A 463 -5.99 -1.46 -26.82
N GLY A 464 -7.09 -0.91 -26.28
CA GLY A 464 -7.28 -0.64 -24.86
C GLY A 464 -8.45 -1.42 -24.25
N MET A 465 -8.39 -1.56 -22.92
CA MET A 465 -9.33 -2.31 -22.09
C MET A 465 -9.20 -1.82 -20.64
N GLU A 466 -10.32 -1.72 -19.93
CA GLU A 466 -10.37 -1.68 -18.46
C GLU A 466 -10.10 -3.09 -17.93
N ILE A 467 -9.17 -3.22 -16.98
CA ILE A 467 -8.83 -4.49 -16.34
C ILE A 467 -9.15 -4.36 -14.86
N ASP A 468 -10.17 -5.07 -14.39
CA ASP A 468 -10.57 -5.09 -13.00
C ASP A 468 -9.91 -6.28 -12.31
N ILE A 469 -8.86 -5.99 -11.53
CA ILE A 469 -8.02 -6.98 -10.83
C ILE A 469 -8.70 -7.48 -9.56
N MET A 470 -9.53 -6.62 -8.95
CA MET A 470 -10.34 -6.96 -7.80
C MET A 470 -11.55 -6.03 -7.79
N GLU A 471 -12.74 -6.62 -7.75
CA GLU A 471 -13.97 -5.91 -7.39
C GLU A 471 -14.80 -6.76 -6.44
N SER A 472 -15.19 -6.19 -5.31
CA SER A 472 -16.17 -6.81 -4.44
C SER A 472 -17.40 -5.93 -4.30
N LEU A 473 -18.58 -6.54 -4.18
CA LEU A 473 -19.75 -5.85 -3.68
C LEU A 473 -19.96 -6.33 -2.25
N GLY A 474 -19.98 -5.41 -1.28
CA GLY A 474 -20.00 -5.81 0.13
C GLY A 474 -21.22 -6.63 0.56
N ILE A 475 -22.29 -6.72 -0.25
CA ILE A 475 -23.39 -7.66 0.00
C ILE A 475 -23.00 -9.14 -0.20
N TRP A 476 -21.87 -9.41 -0.86
CA TRP A 476 -21.43 -10.77 -1.18
C TRP A 476 -20.81 -11.49 0.02
N GLY A 477 -20.45 -10.74 1.07
CA GLY A 477 -19.73 -11.27 2.23
C GLY A 477 -18.22 -11.07 2.09
N GLU A 478 -17.52 -11.44 3.16
CA GLU A 478 -16.06 -11.42 3.24
C GLU A 478 -15.45 -12.42 2.25
N ASP A 479 -14.16 -12.21 1.94
CA ASP A 479 -13.33 -13.10 1.14
C ASP A 479 -13.95 -13.52 -0.21
N THR A 480 -14.71 -12.60 -0.81
CA THR A 480 -15.42 -12.82 -2.06
C THR A 480 -15.25 -11.62 -2.99
N THR A 481 -14.67 -11.85 -4.15
CA THR A 481 -14.39 -10.83 -5.17
C THR A 481 -14.76 -11.32 -6.58
N GLN A 482 -14.53 -10.53 -7.61
CA GLN A 482 -14.53 -10.94 -9.00
C GLN A 482 -13.40 -10.25 -9.78
N HIS A 483 -13.09 -10.83 -10.94
CA HIS A 483 -12.31 -10.19 -12.00
C HIS A 483 -13.22 -9.82 -13.16
N ALA A 484 -12.94 -8.69 -13.81
CA ALA A 484 -13.67 -8.26 -14.99
C ALA A 484 -12.76 -7.55 -15.98
N THR A 485 -13.22 -7.48 -17.21
CA THR A 485 -12.60 -6.66 -18.24
C THR A 485 -13.67 -6.01 -19.10
N HIS A 486 -13.45 -4.75 -19.48
CA HIS A 486 -14.37 -3.99 -20.31
C HIS A 486 -13.66 -3.30 -21.46
N TRP A 487 -14.27 -3.28 -22.64
CA TRP A 487 -13.66 -2.67 -23.81
C TRP A 487 -14.67 -2.06 -24.79
N ASP A 488 -14.14 -1.30 -25.75
CA ASP A 488 -14.88 -0.56 -26.78
C ASP A 488 -15.87 0.50 -26.21
N GLY A 489 -15.55 1.02 -25.03
CA GLY A 489 -16.28 2.09 -24.32
C GLY A 489 -17.53 1.59 -23.59
N TYR A 490 -18.23 2.46 -22.86
CA TYR A 490 -19.45 2.10 -22.09
C TYR A 490 -20.76 2.44 -22.82
N GLY A 491 -20.68 2.65 -24.14
CA GLY A 491 -21.83 2.95 -25.00
C GLY A 491 -22.48 1.71 -25.60
N SER A 492 -23.18 1.87 -26.73
CA SER A 492 -23.80 0.74 -27.46
C SER A 492 -22.81 -0.28 -28.02
N GLN A 493 -21.51 0.05 -28.03
CA GLN A 493 -20.42 -0.81 -28.49
C GLN A 493 -19.71 -1.52 -27.33
N HIS A 494 -20.13 -1.28 -26.08
CA HIS A 494 -19.52 -1.89 -24.89
C HIS A 494 -19.51 -3.40 -25.00
N GLN A 495 -18.35 -3.96 -24.70
CA GLN A 495 -18.15 -5.39 -24.56
C GLN A 495 -17.47 -5.64 -23.21
N HIS A 496 -17.72 -6.81 -22.63
CA HIS A 496 -17.11 -7.20 -21.37
C HIS A 496 -17.02 -8.71 -21.22
N THR A 497 -16.15 -9.15 -20.32
CA THR A 497 -16.19 -10.51 -19.76
C THR A 497 -15.84 -10.45 -18.27
N ASN A 498 -16.31 -11.42 -17.50
CA ASN A 498 -16.01 -11.57 -16.08
C ASN A 498 -15.97 -13.06 -15.71
N TRP A 499 -15.39 -13.36 -14.55
CA TRP A 499 -15.23 -14.73 -14.06
C TRP A 499 -16.19 -15.09 -12.91
N GLY A 500 -17.22 -14.28 -12.70
CA GLY A 500 -18.18 -14.45 -11.60
C GLY A 500 -17.55 -14.27 -10.21
N LYS A 501 -18.30 -14.62 -9.17
CA LYS A 501 -17.82 -14.54 -7.79
C LYS A 501 -16.77 -15.60 -7.49
N ILE A 502 -15.66 -15.16 -6.92
CA ILE A 502 -14.53 -15.96 -6.49
C ILE A 502 -14.47 -15.82 -4.97
N THR A 503 -14.78 -16.91 -4.26
CA THR A 503 -14.59 -17.00 -2.81
C THR A 503 -13.28 -17.70 -2.52
N TYR A 504 -12.51 -17.16 -1.59
CA TYR A 504 -11.20 -17.64 -1.18
C TYR A 504 -11.13 -17.73 0.35
N PRO A 505 -10.10 -18.38 0.91
CA PRO A 505 -9.97 -18.59 2.36
C PRO A 505 -9.62 -17.28 3.05
N ALA A 506 -10.11 -17.06 4.26
CA ALA A 506 -9.67 -15.94 5.09
C ALA A 506 -8.19 -16.07 5.46
N THR A 507 -7.48 -14.94 5.53
CA THR A 507 -6.12 -14.84 6.09
C THR A 507 -6.17 -14.46 7.58
N THR A 508 -5.06 -14.61 8.29
CA THR A 508 -5.02 -14.32 9.74
C THR A 508 -5.08 -12.84 10.09
N ASP A 509 -4.83 -11.95 9.13
CA ASP A 509 -4.89 -10.49 9.28
C ASP A 509 -5.94 -9.81 8.36
N ASP A 510 -6.74 -10.63 7.67
CA ASP A 510 -7.80 -10.26 6.73
C ASP A 510 -7.32 -9.52 5.45
N PHE A 511 -6.00 -9.44 5.22
CA PHE A 511 -5.46 -8.88 3.99
C PHE A 511 -5.26 -9.96 2.93
N HIS A 512 -5.51 -9.60 1.68
CA HIS A 512 -5.28 -10.44 0.52
C HIS A 512 -4.47 -9.70 -0.54
N THR A 513 -3.66 -10.43 -1.29
CA THR A 513 -2.91 -9.89 -2.43
C THR A 513 -3.65 -10.16 -3.72
N TYR A 514 -4.08 -9.11 -4.41
CA TYR A 514 -4.76 -9.21 -5.69
C TYR A 514 -3.82 -8.79 -6.79
N GLY A 515 -3.69 -9.60 -7.85
CA GLY A 515 -2.76 -9.31 -8.92
C GLY A 515 -3.21 -9.73 -10.31
N VAL A 516 -2.61 -9.11 -11.33
CA VAL A 516 -2.79 -9.48 -12.74
C VAL A 516 -1.44 -9.55 -13.43
N TYR A 517 -1.16 -10.69 -14.05
CA TYR A 517 -0.09 -10.83 -15.02
C TYR A 517 -0.64 -10.53 -16.40
N TRP A 518 -0.04 -9.54 -17.05
CA TRP A 518 -0.46 -9.05 -18.34
C TRP A 518 0.71 -9.12 -19.33
N GLN A 519 0.49 -9.81 -20.44
CA GLN A 519 1.40 -9.90 -21.57
C GLN A 519 0.62 -9.79 -22.88
N ASP A 520 1.36 -9.77 -23.99
CA ASP A 520 0.77 -9.91 -25.31
C ASP A 520 -0.10 -11.17 -25.38
N ASP A 521 -1.36 -11.01 -25.81
CA ASP A 521 -2.38 -12.06 -25.89
C ASP A 521 -2.66 -12.85 -24.60
N LEU A 522 -2.29 -12.34 -23.41
CA LEU A 522 -2.49 -13.03 -22.13
C LEU A 522 -2.81 -12.09 -20.96
N LEU A 523 -3.90 -12.39 -20.26
CA LEU A 523 -4.18 -11.95 -18.89
C LEU A 523 -4.33 -13.17 -18.00
N GLU A 524 -3.68 -13.15 -16.84
CA GLU A 524 -3.90 -14.10 -15.76
C GLU A 524 -4.10 -13.34 -14.45
N PHE A 525 -5.16 -13.67 -13.73
CA PHE A 525 -5.51 -13.00 -12.49
C PHE A 525 -5.18 -13.90 -11.31
N TYR A 526 -4.73 -13.27 -10.23
CA TYR A 526 -4.20 -13.92 -9.05
C TYR A 526 -4.84 -13.35 -7.78
N ILE A 527 -5.11 -14.24 -6.83
CA ILE A 527 -5.44 -13.89 -5.45
C ILE A 527 -4.52 -14.72 -4.58
N ASP A 528 -3.72 -14.06 -3.74
CA ASP A 528 -2.68 -14.67 -2.90
C ASP A 528 -1.75 -15.60 -3.71
N GLY A 529 -1.26 -15.09 -4.84
CA GLY A 529 -0.39 -15.83 -5.75
C GLY A 529 -1.06 -17.00 -6.50
N ARG A 530 -2.33 -17.33 -6.21
CA ARG A 530 -3.08 -18.38 -6.91
C ARG A 530 -3.74 -17.82 -8.16
N LYS A 531 -3.48 -18.45 -9.31
CA LYS A 531 -4.23 -18.16 -10.54
C LYS A 531 -5.71 -18.50 -10.35
N THR A 532 -6.58 -17.50 -10.50
CA THR A 532 -8.03 -17.60 -10.34
C THR A 532 -8.79 -17.40 -11.64
N ALA A 533 -8.20 -16.69 -12.61
CA ALA A 533 -8.75 -16.51 -13.94
C ALA A 533 -7.64 -16.39 -14.99
N GLU A 534 -7.99 -16.66 -16.25
CA GLU A 534 -7.12 -16.51 -17.42
C GLU A 534 -7.95 -16.09 -18.62
N TRP A 535 -7.37 -15.23 -19.45
CA TRP A 535 -7.84 -14.94 -20.79
C TRP A 535 -6.66 -14.90 -21.75
N SER A 536 -6.71 -15.71 -22.82
CA SER A 536 -5.72 -15.63 -23.89
C SER A 536 -6.35 -15.53 -25.27
N ASN A 537 -6.20 -14.36 -25.90
CA ASN A 537 -6.48 -14.12 -27.32
C ASN A 537 -5.94 -12.75 -27.76
N SER A 538 -6.08 -12.46 -29.05
CA SER A 538 -5.67 -11.19 -29.67
C SER A 538 -6.49 -9.96 -29.27
N ARG A 539 -7.41 -10.03 -28.30
CA ARG A 539 -8.17 -8.88 -27.80
C ARG A 539 -7.54 -8.25 -26.57
N ILE A 540 -6.65 -8.95 -25.89
CA ILE A 540 -5.93 -8.45 -24.71
C ILE A 540 -5.27 -7.12 -25.05
N PRO A 541 -5.36 -6.10 -24.17
CA PRO A 541 -4.90 -4.75 -24.51
C PRO A 541 -3.40 -4.71 -24.76
N SER A 542 -3.00 -3.77 -25.61
CA SER A 542 -1.60 -3.43 -25.91
C SER A 542 -1.28 -1.97 -25.60
N ALA A 543 -2.29 -1.14 -25.32
CA ALA A 543 -2.09 0.23 -24.85
C ALA A 543 -1.59 0.24 -23.39
N PRO A 544 -0.56 1.03 -23.03
CA PRO A 544 -0.14 1.21 -21.64
C PRO A 544 -1.31 1.60 -20.74
N ALA A 545 -1.31 1.12 -19.50
CA ALA A 545 -2.38 1.36 -18.55
C ALA A 545 -1.85 1.93 -17.23
N PHE A 546 -2.72 2.61 -16.49
CA PHE A 546 -2.46 3.14 -15.16
C PHE A 546 -3.35 2.43 -14.13
N MET A 547 -2.90 2.37 -12.88
CA MET A 547 -3.61 1.72 -11.78
C MET A 547 -4.59 2.67 -11.10
N ILE A 548 -5.64 2.09 -10.53
CA ILE A 548 -6.70 2.77 -9.79
C ILE A 548 -7.06 1.94 -8.55
N LEU A 549 -7.14 2.60 -7.41
CA LEU A 549 -7.70 2.05 -6.18
C LEU A 549 -8.89 2.90 -5.77
N SER A 550 -10.01 2.28 -5.41
CA SER A 550 -11.24 3.00 -5.12
C SER A 550 -12.11 2.31 -4.10
N MET A 551 -12.69 3.09 -3.19
CA MET A 551 -13.89 2.72 -2.43
C MET A 551 -15.11 3.32 -3.15
N GLN A 552 -15.67 2.58 -4.09
CA GLN A 552 -16.86 2.99 -4.82
C GLN A 552 -18.13 2.68 -4.01
N LEU A 553 -19.24 3.35 -4.35
CA LEU A 553 -20.52 3.20 -3.66
C LEU A 553 -21.63 2.70 -4.61
N GLY A 554 -22.46 1.79 -4.10
CA GLY A 554 -23.51 1.10 -4.84
C GLY A 554 -23.04 -0.23 -5.41
N GLY A 555 -23.61 -0.65 -6.55
CA GLY A 555 -23.16 -1.85 -7.24
C GLY A 555 -23.88 -2.05 -8.57
N TRP A 556 -23.17 -2.60 -9.55
CA TRP A 556 -23.73 -2.92 -10.87
C TRP A 556 -24.92 -3.90 -10.83
N ASP A 557 -25.10 -4.61 -9.72
CA ASP A 557 -26.25 -5.48 -9.43
C ASP A 557 -27.48 -4.76 -8.84
N ASN A 558 -27.47 -3.42 -8.82
CA ASN A 558 -28.47 -2.55 -8.22
C ASN A 558 -28.57 -2.61 -6.68
N ASN A 559 -27.49 -2.97 -5.98
CA ASN A 559 -27.43 -2.76 -4.54
C ASN A 559 -27.41 -1.27 -4.19
N GLY A 560 -28.43 -0.83 -3.45
CA GLY A 560 -28.51 0.54 -2.94
C GLY A 560 -27.51 0.82 -1.80
N VAL A 561 -27.05 2.06 -1.73
CA VAL A 561 -26.25 2.59 -0.61
C VAL A 561 -27.15 2.80 0.62
N THR A 562 -26.64 2.46 1.79
CA THR A 562 -27.30 2.64 3.09
C THR A 562 -26.34 3.27 4.08
N ASP A 563 -26.82 3.86 5.16
CA ASP A 563 -25.99 4.49 6.21
C ASP A 563 -24.97 3.52 6.86
N LEU A 564 -25.09 2.20 6.64
CA LEU A 564 -24.09 1.22 7.07
C LEU A 564 -22.70 1.44 6.47
N ILE A 565 -22.61 2.15 5.35
CA ILE A 565 -21.31 2.44 4.70
C ILE A 565 -20.45 3.42 5.50
N ASP A 566 -21.02 4.13 6.46
CA ASP A 566 -20.36 5.22 7.16
C ASP A 566 -19.12 4.72 7.93
N ASP A 567 -18.02 5.45 7.78
CA ASP A 567 -16.70 5.16 8.38
C ASP A 567 -16.12 3.77 8.04
N GLN A 568 -16.63 3.11 7.00
CA GLN A 568 -16.03 1.87 6.50
C GLN A 568 -14.79 2.18 5.67
N VAL A 569 -13.70 1.46 5.91
CA VAL A 569 -12.38 1.75 5.31
C VAL A 569 -11.84 0.53 4.57
N MET A 570 -11.52 0.69 3.29
CA MET A 570 -10.62 -0.21 2.57
C MET A 570 -9.19 0.22 2.87
N GLN A 571 -8.37 -0.70 3.39
CA GLN A 571 -6.96 -0.48 3.67
C GLN A 571 -6.13 -1.13 2.58
N VAL A 572 -5.13 -0.40 2.09
CA VAL A 572 -4.13 -0.91 1.15
C VAL A 572 -2.78 -0.78 1.83
N ASP A 573 -2.14 -1.91 2.04
CA ASP A 573 -0.83 -2.04 2.69
C ASP A 573 0.29 -1.64 1.72
N TRP A 574 0.28 -2.21 0.52
CA TRP A 574 1.21 -1.81 -0.53
C TRP A 574 0.64 -2.04 -1.92
N VAL A 575 1.21 -1.35 -2.90
CA VAL A 575 0.95 -1.54 -4.33
C VAL A 575 2.27 -1.69 -5.07
N ARG A 576 2.38 -2.69 -5.93
CA ARG A 576 3.58 -2.96 -6.72
C ARG A 576 3.25 -3.22 -8.18
N ALA A 577 4.18 -2.83 -9.04
CA ALA A 577 4.21 -3.27 -10.42
C ALA A 577 5.61 -3.74 -10.80
N TRP A 578 5.65 -4.70 -11.69
CA TRP A 578 6.84 -5.43 -12.08
C TRP A 578 6.93 -5.51 -13.60
N THR A 579 8.13 -5.41 -14.15
CA THR A 579 8.41 -5.89 -15.50
C THR A 579 9.10 -7.24 -15.43
N GLY A 580 8.98 -8.04 -16.50
CA GLY A 580 9.54 -9.39 -16.55
C GLY A 580 8.53 -10.44 -16.95
N THR A 581 8.85 -11.70 -16.65
CA THR A 581 8.03 -12.85 -17.03
C THR A 581 7.85 -13.80 -15.88
N ARG A 582 6.63 -14.27 -15.68
CA ARG A 582 6.38 -15.34 -14.73
C ARG A 582 7.04 -16.63 -15.17
N THR A 583 7.48 -17.43 -14.21
CA THR A 583 7.73 -18.85 -14.41
C THR A 583 6.37 -19.51 -14.63
N PRO A 584 6.14 -20.22 -15.76
CA PRO A 584 4.91 -20.95 -15.94
C PRO A 584 4.70 -21.98 -14.83
N ILE A 585 3.70 -21.73 -14.00
CA ILE A 585 3.21 -22.71 -13.05
C ILE A 585 2.52 -23.80 -13.87
N THR A 586 3.25 -24.87 -14.18
CA THR A 586 2.60 -26.18 -14.32
C THR A 586 2.03 -26.49 -12.95
N ILE A 587 0.72 -26.24 -12.76
CA ILE A 587 0.04 -26.51 -11.49
C ILE A 587 0.36 -27.95 -11.11
N SER A 588 1.18 -28.16 -10.08
CA SER A 588 1.35 -29.46 -9.46
C SER A 588 0.14 -29.68 -8.56
N GLU A 589 -1.01 -29.90 -9.18
CA GLU A 589 -2.16 -30.44 -8.47
C GLU A 589 -1.78 -31.87 -8.09
N LEU A 590 -1.71 -32.12 -6.78
CA LEU A 590 -1.54 -33.46 -6.24
C LEU A 590 -2.88 -33.90 -5.69
N ILE A 591 -3.47 -34.94 -6.27
CA ILE A 591 -4.65 -35.61 -5.72
C ILE A 591 -4.22 -37.01 -5.30
N ILE A 592 -4.51 -37.37 -4.06
CA ILE A 592 -4.29 -38.69 -3.50
C ILE A 592 -5.65 -39.29 -3.15
N ASP A 593 -6.00 -40.38 -3.81
CA ASP A 593 -7.20 -41.15 -3.55
C ASP A 593 -6.95 -42.14 -2.40
N ASN A 594 -8.00 -42.53 -1.66
CA ASN A 594 -7.88 -43.52 -0.58
C ASN A 594 -7.37 -44.87 -1.09
N THR A 595 -7.43 -45.14 -2.40
CA THR A 595 -6.89 -46.36 -3.02
C THR A 595 -5.42 -46.27 -3.45
N ASP A 596 -4.77 -45.10 -3.33
CA ASP A 596 -3.36 -44.89 -3.70
C ASP A 596 -2.40 -45.50 -2.67
N SER A 597 -2.23 -46.83 -2.75
CA SER A 597 -1.42 -47.63 -1.81
C SER A 597 0.05 -47.18 -1.63
N SER A 598 0.59 -46.37 -2.53
CA SER A 598 1.95 -45.81 -2.40
C SER A 598 2.03 -44.59 -1.47
N GLN A 599 0.91 -43.91 -1.26
CA GLN A 599 0.82 -42.70 -0.44
C GLN A 599 -0.16 -42.86 0.73
N VAL A 600 -0.94 -43.93 0.76
CA VAL A 600 -1.91 -44.18 1.82
C VAL A 600 -1.41 -45.24 2.80
N SER A 601 -1.50 -44.92 4.08
CA SER A 601 -1.25 -45.83 5.20
C SER A 601 -2.38 -45.75 6.20
N GLN A 602 -2.69 -46.85 6.89
CA GLN A 602 -3.80 -46.90 7.84
C GLN A 602 -3.38 -47.62 9.12
N THR A 603 -3.84 -47.08 10.26
CA THR A 603 -3.73 -47.71 11.57
C THR A 603 -5.09 -48.29 11.94
N GLY A 604 -5.11 -49.57 12.30
CA GLY A 604 -6.34 -50.33 12.57
C GLY A 604 -7.10 -50.72 11.30
N THR A 605 -8.27 -51.34 11.48
CA THR A 605 -9.07 -51.86 10.36
C THR A 605 -9.99 -50.79 9.80
N TRP A 606 -9.80 -50.48 8.51
CA TRP A 606 -10.70 -49.65 7.69
C TRP A 606 -11.36 -50.51 6.60
N SER A 607 -12.61 -50.20 6.27
CA SER A 607 -13.38 -50.90 5.24
C SER A 607 -13.71 -49.98 4.08
N SER A 608 -13.52 -50.46 2.85
CA SER A 608 -13.90 -49.75 1.63
C SER A 608 -15.40 -49.88 1.35
N SER A 609 -16.03 -48.82 0.86
CA SER A 609 -17.44 -48.79 0.47
C SER A 609 -17.65 -47.83 -0.69
N SER A 610 -18.65 -48.09 -1.53
CA SER A 610 -19.09 -47.22 -2.62
C SER A 610 -20.59 -46.91 -2.54
N THR A 611 -21.22 -47.21 -1.40
CA THR A 611 -22.68 -47.16 -1.22
C THR A 611 -23.26 -45.75 -1.28
N ASN A 612 -22.54 -44.78 -0.74
CA ASN A 612 -22.96 -43.38 -0.71
C ASN A 612 -22.22 -42.63 -1.81
N ASN A 613 -22.92 -41.87 -2.64
CA ASN A 613 -22.30 -41.04 -3.67
C ASN A 613 -21.49 -39.89 -3.05
N GLY A 614 -20.60 -39.29 -3.84
CA GLY A 614 -19.81 -38.11 -3.44
C GLY A 614 -18.32 -38.38 -3.21
N TYR A 615 -17.87 -39.63 -3.27
CA TYR A 615 -16.44 -39.97 -3.20
C TYR A 615 -15.67 -39.56 -4.46
N TYR A 616 -14.36 -39.39 -4.35
CA TYR A 616 -13.42 -39.32 -5.47
C TYR A 616 -12.99 -40.74 -5.86
N GLY A 617 -12.48 -40.92 -7.08
CA GLY A 617 -12.03 -42.23 -7.53
C GLY A 617 -13.13 -43.29 -7.54
N SER A 618 -12.84 -44.46 -6.96
CA SER A 618 -13.66 -45.66 -7.11
C SER A 618 -14.49 -46.03 -5.87
N ASN A 619 -14.11 -45.54 -4.68
CA ASN A 619 -14.76 -45.84 -3.41
C ASN A 619 -14.30 -44.85 -2.32
N TYR A 620 -14.73 -45.05 -1.08
CA TYR A 620 -14.17 -44.40 0.11
C TYR A 620 -13.88 -45.43 1.20
N SER A 621 -12.98 -45.10 2.13
CA SER A 621 -12.67 -45.89 3.32
C SER A 621 -13.43 -45.37 4.54
N HIS A 622 -13.84 -46.28 5.43
CA HIS A 622 -14.44 -45.90 6.71
C HIS A 622 -13.94 -46.75 7.88
N ASP A 623 -13.93 -46.15 9.06
CA ASP A 623 -13.46 -46.78 10.29
C ASP A 623 -14.43 -47.85 10.86
N GLY A 624 -15.63 -47.94 10.29
CA GLY A 624 -16.67 -48.88 10.73
C GLY A 624 -17.33 -48.47 12.04
N ASN A 625 -17.09 -47.25 12.51
CA ASN A 625 -17.53 -46.72 13.80
C ASN A 625 -17.17 -47.64 14.98
N THR A 626 -15.93 -48.13 15.00
CA THR A 626 -15.41 -49.03 16.03
C THR A 626 -14.00 -48.63 16.43
N ASP A 627 -13.61 -48.94 17.68
CA ASP A 627 -12.23 -48.77 18.17
C ASP A 627 -11.70 -47.32 17.99
N LYS A 628 -12.54 -46.36 18.37
CA LYS A 628 -12.27 -44.92 18.29
C LYS A 628 -11.03 -44.53 19.10
N GLY A 629 -10.19 -43.69 18.51
CA GLY A 629 -8.95 -43.21 19.11
C GLY A 629 -7.75 -44.14 18.91
N ASN A 630 -7.96 -45.36 18.41
CA ASN A 630 -6.90 -46.30 18.06
C ASN A 630 -6.72 -46.48 16.54
N LYS A 631 -7.54 -45.80 15.73
CA LYS A 631 -7.47 -45.84 14.26
C LYS A 631 -7.11 -44.48 13.68
N SER A 632 -6.33 -44.50 12.61
CA SER A 632 -6.05 -43.35 11.76
C SER A 632 -5.94 -43.75 10.29
N PHE A 633 -6.17 -42.80 9.40
CA PHE A 633 -5.99 -42.93 7.96
C PHE A 633 -5.11 -41.79 7.47
N ASN A 634 -3.95 -42.12 6.93
CA ASN A 634 -2.89 -41.16 6.69
C ASN A 634 -2.49 -41.12 5.21
N TYR A 635 -2.50 -39.92 4.65
CA TYR A 635 -2.04 -39.59 3.31
C TYR A 635 -0.64 -38.98 3.41
N GLN A 636 0.36 -39.68 2.87
CA GLN A 636 1.74 -39.22 2.74
C GLN A 636 1.84 -38.23 1.60
N ILE A 637 2.22 -37.00 1.92
CA ILE A 637 2.35 -35.90 0.98
C ILE A 637 3.80 -35.81 0.52
N ASP A 638 4.00 -35.94 -0.78
CA ASP A 638 5.28 -35.69 -1.45
C ASP A 638 5.02 -34.71 -2.60
N VAL A 639 5.53 -33.49 -2.46
CA VAL A 639 5.33 -32.41 -3.43
C VAL A 639 6.60 -32.20 -4.27
N PRO A 640 6.46 -31.88 -5.56
CA PRO A 640 7.61 -31.68 -6.44
C PRO A 640 8.34 -30.35 -6.19
N LEU A 641 7.71 -29.39 -5.52
CA LEU A 641 8.23 -28.05 -5.25
C LEU A 641 7.96 -27.69 -3.79
N SER A 642 8.87 -26.93 -3.17
CA SER A 642 8.65 -26.40 -1.83
C SER A 642 7.69 -25.22 -1.88
N GLY A 643 6.97 -24.97 -0.79
CA GLY A 643 6.18 -23.76 -0.58
C GLY A 643 4.85 -24.05 0.11
N THR A 644 3.99 -23.04 0.15
CA THR A 644 2.66 -23.12 0.73
C THR A 644 1.70 -23.88 -0.19
N TYR A 645 0.86 -24.73 0.39
CA TYR A 645 -0.19 -25.45 -0.31
C TYR A 645 -1.53 -25.30 0.41
N TRP A 646 -2.59 -25.07 -0.34
CA TRP A 646 -3.96 -25.27 0.12
C TRP A 646 -4.27 -26.77 0.15
N VAL A 647 -4.66 -27.27 1.32
CA VAL A 647 -4.95 -28.68 1.57
C VAL A 647 -6.45 -28.88 1.65
N TYR A 648 -7.00 -29.64 0.71
CA TYR A 648 -8.42 -29.98 0.66
C TYR A 648 -8.62 -31.45 1.02
N ALA A 649 -9.77 -31.76 1.64
CA ALA A 649 -10.27 -33.11 1.78
C ALA A 649 -11.65 -33.27 1.11
N ARG A 650 -11.96 -34.50 0.76
CA ARG A 650 -13.27 -34.92 0.26
C ARG A 650 -13.76 -36.11 1.07
N TRP A 651 -15.08 -36.22 1.22
CA TRP A 651 -15.74 -37.34 1.90
C TRP A 651 -17.17 -37.53 1.37
N THR A 652 -17.81 -38.63 1.81
CA THR A 652 -19.24 -38.88 1.61
C THR A 652 -20.05 -38.48 2.84
N SER A 653 -20.97 -37.54 2.67
CA SER A 653 -21.85 -37.08 3.75
C SER A 653 -23.04 -38.02 3.96
N TYR A 654 -23.40 -38.22 5.22
CA TYR A 654 -24.58 -38.96 5.65
C TYR A 654 -24.88 -38.68 7.11
N THR A 655 -26.12 -38.91 7.56
CA THR A 655 -26.56 -38.59 8.93
C THR A 655 -25.89 -39.40 10.04
N ASN A 656 -25.10 -40.42 9.69
CA ASN A 656 -24.34 -41.24 10.63
C ASN A 656 -22.83 -40.96 10.63
N ARG A 657 -22.36 -39.93 9.90
CA ARG A 657 -20.96 -39.51 9.93
C ARG A 657 -20.66 -38.73 11.21
N ALA A 658 -19.39 -38.73 11.60
CA ALA A 658 -18.94 -37.95 12.73
C ALA A 658 -19.04 -36.43 12.42
N THR A 659 -19.44 -35.65 13.42
CA THR A 659 -19.54 -34.18 13.34
C THR A 659 -18.25 -33.47 13.73
N ASN A 660 -17.28 -34.21 14.28
CA ASN A 660 -16.10 -33.68 14.93
C ASN A 660 -14.81 -34.45 14.58
N VAL A 661 -14.58 -34.74 13.30
CA VAL A 661 -13.42 -35.51 12.84
C VAL A 661 -12.13 -34.67 12.91
N PRO A 662 -11.14 -35.03 13.74
CA PRO A 662 -9.84 -34.37 13.74
C PRO A 662 -8.99 -34.81 12.53
N ILE A 663 -8.43 -33.84 11.83
CA ILE A 663 -7.51 -34.04 10.71
C ILE A 663 -6.23 -33.23 10.96
N ASP A 664 -5.10 -33.92 11.05
CA ASP A 664 -3.80 -33.30 11.26
C ASP A 664 -3.11 -33.04 9.91
N LEU A 665 -2.73 -31.79 9.66
CA LEU A 665 -1.94 -31.35 8.51
C LEU A 665 -0.50 -31.18 8.99
N THR A 666 0.44 -31.97 8.49
CA THR A 666 1.86 -31.92 8.87
C THR A 666 2.70 -31.52 7.67
N GLY A 667 3.41 -30.40 7.83
CA GLY A 667 4.29 -29.80 6.84
C GLY A 667 5.67 -29.47 7.43
N SER A 668 6.47 -28.69 6.70
CA SER A 668 7.76 -28.17 7.18
C SER A 668 7.60 -27.12 8.28
N ASP A 669 6.43 -26.48 8.36
CA ASP A 669 6.01 -25.52 9.38
C ASP A 669 5.36 -26.20 10.61
N GLY A 670 5.47 -27.53 10.76
CA GLY A 670 4.95 -28.29 11.90
C GLY A 670 3.57 -28.90 11.62
N THR A 671 2.76 -29.12 12.67
CA THR A 671 1.44 -29.78 12.54
C THR A 671 0.30 -28.85 12.98
N THR A 672 -0.77 -28.81 12.18
CA THR A 672 -2.01 -28.07 12.47
C THR A 672 -3.19 -29.04 12.46
N THR A 673 -4.06 -29.02 13.47
CA THR A 673 -5.25 -29.88 13.53
C THR A 673 -6.51 -29.11 13.16
N VAL A 674 -7.31 -29.66 12.23
CA VAL A 674 -8.60 -29.13 11.80
C VAL A 674 -9.71 -30.09 12.21
N THR A 675 -10.83 -29.59 12.73
CA THR A 675 -11.98 -30.42 13.09
C THR A 675 -13.08 -30.27 12.05
N VAL A 676 -13.54 -31.39 11.47
CA VAL A 676 -14.46 -31.42 10.34
C VAL A 676 -15.78 -32.13 10.68
N ASN A 677 -16.89 -31.50 10.30
CA ASN A 677 -18.22 -32.13 10.31
C ASN A 677 -18.48 -32.88 9.00
N GLN A 678 -18.39 -34.21 9.04
CA GLN A 678 -18.58 -35.03 7.84
C GLN A 678 -20.05 -35.31 7.48
N GLN A 679 -21.01 -34.76 8.22
CA GLN A 679 -22.42 -34.80 7.82
C GLN A 679 -22.76 -33.75 6.76
N GLU A 680 -21.88 -32.76 6.58
CA GLU A 680 -22.06 -31.62 5.68
C GLU A 680 -21.04 -31.67 4.53
N ASP A 681 -21.28 -30.90 3.47
CA ASP A 681 -20.42 -30.67 2.29
C ASP A 681 -19.79 -31.87 1.55
N GLY A 682 -20.22 -33.09 1.86
CA GLY A 682 -19.78 -34.29 1.16
C GLY A 682 -20.07 -34.21 -0.35
N GLY A 683 -19.16 -34.74 -1.16
CA GLY A 683 -19.20 -34.58 -2.61
C GLY A 683 -18.45 -33.37 -3.17
N LYS A 684 -17.87 -32.53 -2.31
CA LYS A 684 -17.06 -31.36 -2.69
C LYS A 684 -15.64 -31.47 -2.12
N TRP A 685 -14.70 -30.75 -2.74
CA TRP A 685 -13.38 -30.51 -2.14
C TRP A 685 -13.54 -29.41 -1.09
N VAL A 686 -13.41 -29.75 0.18
CA VAL A 686 -13.50 -28.81 1.30
C VAL A 686 -12.10 -28.44 1.75
N LEU A 687 -11.82 -27.14 1.84
CA LEU A 687 -10.52 -26.66 2.30
C LEU A 687 -10.36 -26.95 3.79
N LEU A 688 -9.23 -27.54 4.16
CA LEU A 688 -8.84 -27.74 5.54
C LEU A 688 -7.97 -26.58 6.05
N GLY A 689 -7.12 -26.03 5.20
CA GLY A 689 -6.27 -24.89 5.51
C GLY A 689 -5.04 -24.83 4.60
N GLU A 690 -4.09 -23.99 4.97
CA GLU A 690 -2.80 -23.85 4.30
C GLU A 690 -1.70 -24.60 5.05
N LYS A 691 -0.68 -25.07 4.33
CA LYS A 691 0.47 -25.75 4.92
C LYS A 691 1.73 -25.60 4.08
N GLU A 692 2.88 -25.40 4.73
CA GLU A 692 4.19 -25.41 4.06
C GLU A 692 4.65 -26.85 3.83
N PHE A 693 5.02 -27.19 2.60
CA PHE A 693 5.68 -28.46 2.31
C PHE A 693 7.05 -28.18 1.68
N ALA A 694 8.05 -29.00 2.02
CA ALA A 694 9.35 -28.97 1.34
C ALA A 694 9.38 -30.02 0.21
N ALA A 695 9.96 -29.65 -0.93
CA ALA A 695 10.09 -30.51 -2.11
C ALA A 695 10.77 -31.83 -1.76
N ALA A 696 10.23 -32.94 -2.27
CA ALA A 696 10.77 -34.29 -2.06
C ALA A 696 10.93 -34.69 -0.57
N THR A 697 10.20 -34.04 0.33
CA THR A 697 10.09 -34.43 1.74
C THR A 697 8.68 -34.93 2.04
N THR A 698 8.57 -35.82 3.02
CA THR A 698 7.28 -36.41 3.41
C THR A 698 6.59 -35.53 4.44
N GLY A 699 5.57 -34.79 4.02
CA GLY A 699 4.51 -34.28 4.90
C GLY A 699 3.35 -35.28 5.02
N SER A 700 2.31 -34.94 5.77
CA SER A 700 1.16 -35.83 5.91
C SER A 700 -0.18 -35.14 6.17
N VAL A 701 -1.26 -35.77 5.73
CA VAL A 701 -2.62 -35.48 6.18
C VAL A 701 -3.18 -36.70 6.88
N GLU A 702 -3.33 -36.63 8.20
CA GLU A 702 -3.80 -37.75 9.01
C GLU A 702 -5.22 -37.52 9.54
N ILE A 703 -6.16 -38.37 9.13
CA ILE A 703 -7.52 -38.40 9.66
C ILE A 703 -7.52 -39.32 10.88
N ARG A 704 -7.79 -38.76 12.07
CA ARG A 704 -7.83 -39.52 13.31
C ARG A 704 -9.27 -39.81 13.75
N THR A 705 -9.44 -40.82 14.61
CA THR A 705 -10.76 -41.26 15.08
C THR A 705 -11.02 -40.95 16.55
N ASP A 706 -10.09 -40.29 17.24
CA ASP A 706 -10.19 -39.94 18.65
C ASP A 706 -11.34 -38.97 18.91
N GLY A 707 -12.16 -39.28 19.93
CA GLY A 707 -13.27 -38.44 20.35
C GLY A 707 -14.43 -38.32 19.34
N THR A 708 -14.40 -39.04 18.22
CA THR A 708 -15.42 -38.92 17.16
C THR A 708 -16.76 -39.55 17.53
N ASP A 709 -17.87 -38.90 17.15
CA ASP A 709 -19.25 -39.27 17.53
C ASP A 709 -20.02 -40.12 16.49
N GLY A 710 -19.40 -40.46 15.36
CA GLY A 710 -20.02 -41.22 14.27
C GLY A 710 -19.00 -41.89 13.35
N TYR A 711 -19.41 -42.38 12.18
CA TYR A 711 -18.48 -42.96 11.20
C TYR A 711 -17.48 -41.92 10.69
N VAL A 712 -16.20 -42.27 10.67
CA VAL A 712 -15.14 -41.43 10.09
C VAL A 712 -14.82 -41.94 8.70
N ILE A 713 -14.81 -41.04 7.73
CA ILE A 713 -14.62 -41.31 6.30
C ILE A 713 -13.29 -40.73 5.83
N ALA A 714 -12.57 -41.52 5.03
CA ALA A 714 -11.38 -41.11 4.31
C ALA A 714 -11.58 -41.42 2.82
N ASP A 715 -11.41 -40.42 1.97
CA ASP A 715 -11.63 -40.51 0.52
C ASP A 715 -10.48 -39.82 -0.22
N GLY A 716 -10.61 -38.56 -0.65
CA GLY A 716 -9.55 -37.88 -1.38
C GLY A 716 -8.89 -36.76 -0.59
N ILE A 717 -7.58 -36.58 -0.77
CA ILE A 717 -6.83 -35.36 -0.41
C ILE A 717 -6.37 -34.67 -1.69
N ARG A 718 -6.47 -33.35 -1.74
CA ARG A 718 -6.03 -32.53 -2.88
C ARG A 718 -5.18 -31.37 -2.38
N LEU A 719 -4.01 -31.20 -2.99
CA LEU A 719 -3.10 -30.10 -2.73
C LEU A 719 -2.97 -29.21 -3.95
N LEU A 720 -3.05 -27.90 -3.72
CA LEU A 720 -2.78 -26.88 -4.72
C LEU A 720 -1.70 -25.96 -4.17
N ARG A 721 -0.58 -25.86 -4.89
CA ARG A 721 0.48 -24.91 -4.54
C ARG A 721 -0.07 -23.48 -4.61
N VAL A 722 0.19 -22.69 -3.59
CA VAL A 722 -0.05 -21.24 -3.57
C VAL A 722 1.08 -20.58 -4.37
N GLY A 723 0.86 -19.40 -4.98
CA GLY A 723 1.98 -18.62 -5.52
C GLY A 723 2.94 -18.20 -4.41
N ASN A 724 4.09 -17.63 -4.77
CA ASN A 724 5.05 -17.17 -3.76
C ASN A 724 4.50 -16.03 -2.90
#